data_AF-A0A7Y5VR18-F1
#
_entry.id   AF-A0A7Y5VR18-F1
#
_cell.length_a   1.000
_cell.length_b   1.000
_cell.length_c   1.000
_cell.angle_alpha   90.00
_cell.angle_beta   90.00
_cell.angle_gamma   90.00
#
_symmetry.space_group_name_H-M   'P 1'
#
loop_
_entity.id
_entity.type
_entity.pdbx_description
1 polymer ?
#
loop_
_entity_poly.entity_id
_entity_poly.type
_entity_poly.pdbx_seq_one_letter_code
_entity_poly.pdbx_strand_id
1 'polypeptide(L)'
;MNQKTPILMLVAVLLVAVGVYFAQSTPEKSPSGATSGPQSLFDPKPAEADVVRLEMARSDKPTMVFEKSREEWRIVEPITGAADKFRVESEASRILNLLYVRAYAKDAADRPGEDTTRLGQPSWVVKLKDKNDKALTVRIGGPVLMANETYVQIEGDDRIYKVRGNLNSEMRAVLDDFRDKRLADFSVADIMRLSMSGLRTATLSKAEGRWTVEAPIRARADISEVNNLMSAITNARVTRFVEEGPKNLRGYGLEPPRLTLTLEAEIRKARPTPPEATQPAKPEFDITHRTRVIHFGAEVEGKVYGMFGGEGTPVVFQIPEATLTSLSPDLTKLRDKKVIAADPLRATKARVRGPGGSALLEKQDGHWVIVEPVFDSLSGQNKAEFAAVDDLLKGVRDLKATAFAEPSAEVAEDYGFGPGATSIELWTPDSVESALLTIGGPTRGGTGVYVRNEREQFVAVVKSDAVVALSPAPLAFVDRKLLQFDRGLANRIEIEMEGTSRAVSKIGETWMMTEPVTAPSETKAVTDLLADLASLDARTIAGSPADLARFGLDRPFVKCSVTIQPPPKPKPAATQPAATQPAGSGGENGESPATQPAAGDVAATADGSAPTAAEEAPEPPVIHRLIAARHEGMAYVFVEGGSKIGEVDDKIFRDLTAELHEHRVVKFDTSQLAAIELRYPDRTLVFEKSGNDWLLEGEPGFRGDAGKLRQIADGVRDLQTTRFVSYQATDPAAYKLDAPAIAVTIRPEEGLGVELRISSEGPANDEEQRRYATIVGTNKVFLVYGSDAAKFDKQIKDMERSDAPPPQPAGSPFGASFDD
;
A
#
# COMPACT_ATOMS: atom_id res chain seq x y z
N MET A 1 85.06 -19.01 51.89
CA MET A 1 83.86 -19.37 51.09
C MET A 1 84.17 -19.13 49.63
N ASN A 2 84.13 -20.17 48.79
CA ASN A 2 84.08 -19.99 47.35
C ASN A 2 82.96 -20.89 46.83
N GLN A 3 81.76 -20.32 46.66
CA GLN A 3 80.54 -21.04 46.24
C GLN A 3 80.61 -21.61 44.81
N LYS A 4 81.76 -21.48 44.13
CA LYS A 4 81.98 -22.00 42.77
C LYS A 4 82.35 -23.49 42.75
N THR A 5 82.92 -24.05 43.81
CA THR A 5 83.32 -25.48 43.87
C THR A 5 82.15 -26.48 43.99
N PRO A 6 81.08 -26.23 44.79
CA PRO A 6 79.95 -27.16 44.84
C PRO A 6 79.06 -27.12 43.59
N ILE A 7 78.97 -25.99 42.89
CA ILE A 7 78.17 -25.87 41.67
C ILE A 7 78.86 -26.60 40.50
N LEU A 8 80.20 -26.52 40.41
CA LEU A 8 80.94 -27.26 39.37
C LEU A 8 80.85 -28.79 39.59
N MET A 9 80.87 -29.25 40.84
CA MET A 9 80.66 -30.66 41.18
C MET A 9 79.23 -31.12 40.86
N LEU A 10 78.22 -30.29 41.10
CA LEU A 10 76.83 -30.65 40.81
C LEU A 10 76.56 -30.72 39.30
N VAL A 11 77.16 -29.83 38.51
CA VAL A 11 77.10 -29.88 37.03
C VAL A 11 77.89 -31.07 36.48
N ALA A 12 79.06 -31.39 37.04
CA ALA A 12 79.83 -32.58 36.64
C ALA A 12 79.08 -33.88 36.97
N VAL A 13 78.42 -33.97 38.12
CA VAL A 13 77.58 -35.12 38.49
C VAL A 13 76.33 -35.19 37.60
N LEU A 14 75.73 -34.06 37.21
CA LEU A 14 74.60 -34.06 36.27
C LEU A 14 75.02 -34.49 34.86
N LEU A 15 76.19 -34.06 34.37
CA LEU A 15 76.71 -34.45 33.07
C LEU A 15 77.15 -35.92 33.05
N VAL A 16 77.68 -36.44 34.17
CA VAL A 16 77.97 -37.87 34.32
C VAL A 16 76.67 -38.67 34.44
N ALA A 17 75.64 -38.18 35.13
CA ALA A 17 74.34 -38.85 35.20
C ALA A 17 73.61 -38.87 33.84
N VAL A 18 73.66 -37.78 33.07
CA VAL A 18 73.15 -37.73 31.70
C VAL A 18 74.00 -38.59 30.77
N GLY A 19 75.32 -38.59 30.93
CA GLY A 19 76.23 -39.46 30.18
C GLY A 19 76.03 -40.95 30.48
N VAL A 20 75.76 -41.31 31.73
CA VAL A 20 75.42 -42.69 32.16
C VAL A 20 74.01 -43.06 31.73
N TYR A 21 73.05 -42.15 31.75
CA TYR A 21 71.71 -42.38 31.18
C TYR A 21 71.77 -42.63 29.68
N PHE A 22 72.58 -41.85 28.93
CA PHE A 22 72.79 -42.06 27.49
C PHE A 22 73.70 -43.26 27.16
N ALA A 23 74.64 -43.63 28.04
CA ALA A 23 75.51 -44.80 27.87
C ALA A 23 74.86 -46.12 28.32
N GLN A 24 73.89 -46.09 29.24
CA GLN A 24 73.05 -47.23 29.59
C GLN A 24 71.79 -47.33 28.72
N SER A 25 71.38 -46.25 28.04
CA SER A 25 70.47 -46.34 26.89
C SER A 25 71.26 -46.81 25.67
N THR A 26 71.73 -48.06 25.69
CA THR A 26 71.99 -48.77 24.44
C THR A 26 70.73 -48.65 23.59
N PRO A 27 70.79 -48.13 22.35
CA PRO A 27 69.69 -48.31 21.43
C PRO A 27 69.52 -49.81 21.30
N GLU A 28 68.37 -50.35 21.73
CA GLU A 28 68.00 -51.70 21.35
C GLU A 28 68.19 -51.77 19.84
N LYS A 29 69.11 -52.64 19.40
CA LYS A 29 69.21 -53.05 18.02
C LYS A 29 67.81 -53.46 17.62
N SER A 30 67.17 -52.65 16.77
CA SER A 30 65.94 -53.02 16.09
C SER A 30 66.13 -54.44 15.54
N PRO A 31 65.24 -55.39 15.87
CA PRO A 31 65.16 -56.62 15.11
C PRO A 31 64.95 -56.20 13.65
N SER A 32 65.88 -56.60 12.80
CA SER A 32 65.76 -56.50 11.36
C SER A 32 64.39 -57.03 10.95
N GLY A 33 63.51 -56.17 10.42
CA GLY A 33 62.25 -56.58 9.79
C GLY A 33 60.95 -55.82 10.09
N ALA A 34 60.92 -54.71 10.84
CA ALA A 34 59.66 -53.97 11.09
C ALA A 34 59.69 -52.53 10.54
N THR A 35 58.88 -52.25 9.52
CA THR A 35 58.58 -50.91 9.01
C THR A 35 58.04 -50.02 10.13
N SER A 36 58.74 -48.94 10.44
CA SER A 36 58.37 -47.99 11.50
C SER A 36 57.39 -46.93 10.98
N GLY A 37 56.10 -47.18 11.14
CA GLY A 37 55.00 -46.26 10.86
C GLY A 37 53.64 -46.94 11.07
N PRO A 38 52.54 -46.20 11.31
CA PRO A 38 51.21 -46.79 11.38
C PRO A 38 50.85 -47.41 10.03
N GLN A 39 50.49 -48.68 10.01
CA GLN A 39 50.12 -49.41 8.80
C GLN A 39 48.61 -49.72 8.83
N SER A 40 47.98 -49.79 7.66
CA SER A 40 46.59 -50.23 7.55
C SER A 40 46.46 -51.64 8.12
N LEU A 41 45.45 -51.88 8.97
CA LEU A 41 45.14 -53.21 9.48
C LEU A 41 44.77 -54.17 8.34
N PHE A 42 44.20 -53.65 7.26
CA PHE A 42 43.84 -54.40 6.07
C PHE A 42 44.67 -53.95 4.87
N ASP A 43 45.38 -54.90 4.26
CA ASP A 43 46.15 -54.69 3.03
C ASP A 43 45.95 -55.90 2.08
N PRO A 44 45.22 -55.76 0.96
CA PRO A 44 44.54 -54.54 0.51
C PRO A 44 43.33 -54.19 1.39
N LYS A 45 43.07 -52.88 1.58
CA LYS A 45 41.88 -52.38 2.30
C LYS A 45 40.60 -52.63 1.47
N PRO A 46 39.54 -53.23 2.04
CA PRO A 46 38.23 -53.35 1.39
C PRO A 46 37.62 -51.97 1.09
N ALA A 47 36.88 -51.87 -0.03
CA ALA A 47 36.15 -50.66 -0.37
C ALA A 47 34.92 -50.50 0.54
N GLU A 48 34.79 -49.34 1.18
CA GLU A 48 33.68 -49.06 2.10
C GLU A 48 32.31 -49.14 1.41
N ALA A 49 32.24 -48.72 0.14
CA ALA A 49 31.03 -48.78 -0.68
C ALA A 49 30.56 -50.23 -0.97
N ASP A 50 31.45 -51.21 -0.84
CA ASP A 50 31.15 -52.62 -1.13
C ASP A 50 30.60 -53.36 0.10
N VAL A 51 30.62 -52.75 1.29
CA VAL A 51 30.07 -53.36 2.51
C VAL A 51 28.54 -53.42 2.41
N VAL A 52 28.00 -54.64 2.53
CA VAL A 52 26.56 -54.91 2.46
C VAL A 52 25.99 -55.47 3.76
N ARG A 53 26.83 -55.94 4.69
CA ARG A 53 26.40 -56.43 6.00
C ARG A 53 27.43 -56.13 7.09
N LEU A 54 26.94 -55.69 8.24
CA LEU A 54 27.70 -55.40 9.46
C LEU A 54 27.07 -56.18 10.62
N GLU A 55 27.85 -56.99 11.30
CA GLU A 55 27.45 -57.65 12.55
C GLU A 55 28.34 -57.14 13.68
N MET A 56 27.74 -56.77 14.80
CA MET A 56 28.42 -56.27 15.98
C MET A 56 27.93 -57.05 17.20
N ALA A 57 28.79 -57.90 17.74
CA ALA A 57 28.51 -58.69 18.93
C ALA A 57 29.30 -58.18 20.13
N ARG A 58 28.65 -58.17 21.29
CA ARG A 58 29.24 -57.80 22.58
C ARG A 58 28.69 -58.71 23.67
N SER A 59 29.52 -59.12 24.61
CA SER A 59 29.19 -60.19 25.58
C SER A 59 28.01 -59.87 26.52
N ASP A 60 27.73 -58.60 26.79
CA ASP A 60 26.65 -58.14 27.69
C ASP A 60 25.41 -57.60 26.95
N LYS A 61 25.38 -57.62 25.62
CA LYS A 61 24.29 -57.06 24.79
C LYS A 61 23.88 -58.01 23.66
N PRO A 62 22.64 -57.90 23.16
CA PRO A 62 22.25 -58.63 21.95
C PRO A 62 23.14 -58.23 20.77
N THR A 63 23.45 -59.21 19.92
CA THR A 63 24.12 -58.98 18.64
C THR A 63 23.28 -58.08 17.76
N MET A 64 23.93 -57.09 17.16
CA MET A 64 23.29 -56.19 16.20
C MET A 64 23.72 -56.61 14.79
N VAL A 65 22.75 -56.90 13.93
CA VAL A 65 23.00 -57.29 12.54
C VAL A 65 22.32 -56.28 11.64
N PHE A 66 23.11 -55.68 10.75
CA PHE A 66 22.65 -54.71 9.76
C PHE A 66 22.91 -55.24 8.36
N GLU A 67 21.92 -55.10 7.48
CA GLU A 67 22.01 -55.49 6.06
C GLU A 67 21.58 -54.34 5.16
N LYS A 68 22.28 -54.19 4.03
CA LYS A 68 22.01 -53.18 3.01
C LYS A 68 21.20 -53.80 1.88
N SER A 69 19.99 -53.29 1.66
CA SER A 69 19.12 -53.67 0.55
C SER A 69 18.70 -52.44 -0.23
N ARG A 70 18.92 -52.44 -1.56
CA ARG A 70 18.57 -51.30 -2.45
C ARG A 70 19.05 -49.94 -1.91
N GLU A 71 20.30 -49.88 -1.44
CA GLU A 71 20.95 -48.70 -0.83
C GLU A 71 20.47 -48.30 0.57
N GLU A 72 19.43 -48.93 1.12
CA GLU A 72 18.93 -48.67 2.48
C GLU A 72 19.49 -49.71 3.47
N TRP A 73 19.92 -49.24 4.65
CA TRP A 73 20.35 -50.12 5.73
C TRP A 73 19.17 -50.51 6.61
N ARG A 74 19.10 -51.79 6.99
CA ARG A 74 18.08 -52.34 7.88
C ARG A 74 18.73 -53.09 9.01
N ILE A 75 18.11 -52.99 10.18
CA ILE A 75 18.38 -53.87 11.32
C ILE A 75 17.64 -55.19 11.06
N VAL A 76 18.35 -56.30 11.18
CA VAL A 76 17.83 -57.67 11.04
C VAL A 76 17.77 -58.36 12.40
N GLU A 77 18.75 -58.09 13.27
CA GLU A 77 18.77 -58.58 14.65
C GLU A 77 19.20 -57.47 15.62
N PRO A 78 18.68 -57.45 16.87
CA PRO A 78 17.66 -58.37 17.41
C PRO A 78 16.22 -57.99 17.01
N ILE A 79 16.05 -56.88 16.29
CA ILE A 79 14.77 -56.38 15.80
C ILE A 79 14.82 -56.19 14.29
N THR A 80 13.67 -56.26 13.64
CA THR A 80 13.53 -55.92 12.22
C THR A 80 13.11 -54.45 12.08
N GLY A 81 13.93 -53.60 11.46
CA GLY A 81 13.59 -52.19 11.31
C GLY A 81 14.53 -51.40 10.39
N ALA A 82 14.20 -50.15 10.11
CA ALA A 82 15.09 -49.25 9.39
C ALA A 82 16.29 -48.85 10.27
N ALA A 83 17.49 -48.86 9.70
CA ALA A 83 18.69 -48.42 10.37
C ALA A 83 19.13 -47.03 9.89
N ASP A 84 19.73 -46.26 10.79
CA ASP A 84 20.42 -45.03 10.43
C ASP A 84 21.66 -45.37 9.59
N LYS A 85 21.56 -45.07 8.29
CA LYS A 85 22.62 -45.33 7.31
C LYS A 85 23.96 -44.75 7.75
N PHE A 86 23.97 -43.49 8.20
CA PHE A 86 25.21 -42.80 8.54
C PHE A 86 25.86 -43.45 9.77
N ARG A 87 25.05 -43.84 10.77
CA ARG A 87 25.56 -44.53 11.96
C ARG A 87 26.18 -45.88 11.60
N VAL A 88 25.49 -46.69 10.80
CA VAL A 88 25.97 -48.02 10.38
C VAL A 88 27.25 -47.91 9.54
N GLU A 89 27.24 -47.04 8.52
CA GLU A 89 28.39 -46.84 7.64
C GLU A 89 29.58 -46.25 8.43
N SER A 90 29.35 -45.34 9.38
CA SER A 90 30.42 -44.80 10.24
C SER A 90 31.11 -45.87 11.07
N GLU A 91 30.40 -46.88 11.58
CA GLU A 91 31.02 -47.98 12.33
C GLU A 91 31.76 -48.95 11.41
N ALA A 92 31.20 -49.26 10.22
CA ALA A 92 31.91 -50.05 9.22
C ALA A 92 33.22 -49.36 8.78
N SER A 93 33.16 -48.07 8.46
CA SER A 93 34.34 -47.26 8.11
C SER A 93 35.34 -47.19 9.27
N ARG A 94 34.90 -47.10 10.54
CA ARG A 94 35.81 -47.12 11.70
C ARG A 94 36.67 -48.38 11.71
N ILE A 95 36.06 -49.54 11.47
CA ILE A 95 36.79 -50.81 11.43
C ILE A 95 37.71 -50.88 10.22
N LEU A 96 37.22 -50.54 9.02
CA LEU A 96 38.02 -50.60 7.78
C LEU A 96 39.21 -49.64 7.77
N ASN A 97 39.18 -48.57 8.57
CA ASN A 97 40.24 -47.56 8.67
C ASN A 97 41.19 -47.75 9.86
N LEU A 98 41.13 -48.88 10.57
CA LEU A 98 42.04 -49.13 11.68
C LEU A 98 43.50 -49.17 11.22
N LEU A 99 44.36 -48.44 11.94
CA LEU A 99 45.79 -48.43 11.72
C LEU A 99 46.49 -49.14 12.88
N TYR A 100 47.32 -50.14 12.59
CA TYR A 100 48.16 -50.78 13.60
C TYR A 100 49.54 -50.14 13.70
N VAL A 101 50.06 -50.09 14.93
CA VAL A 101 51.43 -49.61 15.24
C VAL A 101 52.39 -50.75 15.52
N ARG A 102 51.87 -51.94 15.85
CA ARG A 102 52.65 -53.15 16.08
C ARG A 102 51.80 -54.39 15.82
N ALA A 103 52.40 -55.40 15.20
CA ALA A 103 51.84 -56.74 15.06
C ALA A 103 52.76 -57.74 15.78
N TYR A 104 52.19 -58.58 16.64
CA TYR A 104 52.91 -59.65 17.34
C TYR A 104 52.65 -60.98 16.65
N ALA A 105 53.69 -61.64 16.16
CA ALA A 105 53.60 -62.98 15.57
C ALA A 105 53.16 -64.03 16.61
N LYS A 106 52.71 -65.21 16.15
CA LYS A 106 52.20 -66.29 17.02
C LYS A 106 53.21 -66.70 18.09
N ASP A 107 54.46 -66.89 17.68
CA ASP A 107 55.54 -67.42 18.52
C ASP A 107 56.51 -66.33 18.99
N ALA A 108 56.11 -65.05 18.93
CA ALA A 108 56.95 -63.94 19.36
C ALA A 108 57.12 -63.94 20.89
N ALA A 109 58.36 -63.84 21.36
CA ALA A 109 58.69 -63.89 22.80
C ALA A 109 58.06 -62.75 23.61
N ASP A 110 57.80 -61.62 22.98
CA ASP A 110 57.19 -60.41 23.54
C ASP A 110 55.67 -60.32 23.28
N ARG A 111 55.05 -61.38 22.76
CA ARG A 111 53.61 -61.42 22.49
C ARG A 111 52.84 -61.26 23.80
N PRO A 112 51.93 -60.28 23.92
CA PRO A 112 51.14 -60.10 25.12
C PRO A 112 50.16 -61.27 25.33
N GLY A 113 50.03 -61.72 26.58
CA GLY A 113 49.14 -62.81 26.96
C GLY A 113 47.65 -62.42 27.01
N GLU A 114 46.81 -63.41 27.28
CA GLU A 114 45.35 -63.24 27.34
C GLU A 114 44.91 -62.26 28.43
N ASP A 115 45.55 -62.27 29.61
CA ASP A 115 45.22 -61.36 30.72
C ASP A 115 45.41 -59.88 30.34
N THR A 116 46.34 -59.58 29.44
CA THR A 116 46.60 -58.23 28.94
C THR A 116 45.70 -57.88 27.76
N THR A 117 45.54 -58.80 26.81
CA THR A 117 44.87 -58.52 25.54
C THR A 117 43.37 -58.68 25.60
N ARG A 118 42.85 -59.55 26.47
CA ARG A 118 41.43 -59.89 26.62
C ARG A 118 40.75 -60.28 25.29
N LEU A 119 41.46 -60.95 24.38
CA LEU A 119 40.97 -61.32 23.05
C LEU A 119 40.15 -62.62 23.02
N GLY A 120 40.28 -63.47 24.06
CA GLY A 120 39.45 -64.62 24.36
C GLY A 120 38.09 -64.25 24.98
N GLN A 121 37.97 -63.06 25.57
CA GLN A 121 36.70 -62.42 25.94
C GLN A 121 36.63 -61.01 25.33
N PRO A 122 36.49 -60.91 24.01
CA PRO A 122 36.61 -59.64 23.31
C PRO A 122 35.47 -58.69 23.72
N SER A 123 35.82 -57.43 23.93
CA SER A 123 34.86 -56.35 24.18
C SER A 123 33.92 -56.12 23.00
N TRP A 124 34.34 -56.44 21.78
CA TRP A 124 33.50 -56.45 20.59
C TRP A 124 34.01 -57.49 19.60
N VAL A 125 33.09 -58.14 18.88
CA VAL A 125 33.39 -58.89 17.66
C VAL A 125 32.63 -58.21 16.53
N VAL A 126 33.36 -57.65 15.57
CA VAL A 126 32.76 -56.98 14.41
C VAL A 126 33.03 -57.78 13.16
N LYS A 127 31.98 -58.12 12.44
CA LYS A 127 32.06 -58.82 11.15
C LYS A 127 31.50 -57.93 10.06
N LEU A 128 32.29 -57.70 9.01
CA LEU A 128 31.87 -57.01 7.81
C LEU A 128 31.82 -58.02 6.66
N LYS A 129 30.79 -57.93 5.83
CA LYS A 129 30.66 -58.72 4.62
C LYS A 129 30.40 -57.82 3.42
N ASP A 130 31.15 -58.05 2.35
CA ASP A 130 31.04 -57.28 1.12
C ASP A 130 30.03 -57.89 0.12
N LYS A 131 29.77 -57.18 -0.97
CA LYS A 131 28.87 -57.60 -2.06
C LYS A 131 29.29 -58.89 -2.77
N ASN A 132 30.54 -59.34 -2.61
CA ASN A 132 31.09 -60.57 -3.20
C ASN A 132 31.12 -61.73 -2.18
N ASP A 133 30.36 -61.60 -1.08
CA ASP A 133 30.30 -62.57 0.01
C ASP A 133 31.58 -62.67 0.86
N LYS A 134 32.59 -61.82 0.63
CA LYS A 134 33.84 -61.86 1.40
C LYS A 134 33.60 -61.27 2.78
N ALA A 135 33.87 -62.08 3.81
CA ALA A 135 33.75 -61.68 5.20
C ALA A 135 35.13 -61.36 5.82
N LEU A 136 35.14 -60.38 6.70
CA LEU A 136 36.24 -60.11 7.62
C LEU A 136 35.67 -59.98 9.03
N THR A 137 36.37 -60.54 10.00
CA THR A 137 35.97 -60.47 11.41
C THR A 137 37.12 -59.93 12.23
N VAL A 138 36.86 -58.92 13.05
CA VAL A 138 37.82 -58.32 13.98
C VAL A 138 37.33 -58.53 15.40
N ARG A 139 38.16 -59.21 16.20
CA ARG A 139 38.02 -59.31 17.66
C ARG A 139 38.73 -58.12 18.29
N ILE A 140 38.00 -57.35 19.09
CA ILE A 140 38.50 -56.17 19.80
C ILE A 140 38.64 -56.54 21.27
N GLY A 141 39.87 -56.51 21.77
CA GLY A 141 40.21 -56.82 23.15
C GLY A 141 40.30 -55.58 24.05
N GLY A 142 41.14 -55.68 25.08
CA GLY A 142 41.39 -54.62 26.04
C GLY A 142 42.15 -53.41 25.47
N PRO A 143 41.98 -52.21 26.07
CA PRO A 143 42.80 -51.07 25.75
C PRO A 143 44.22 -51.29 26.29
N VAL A 144 45.21 -50.71 25.61
CA VAL A 144 46.59 -50.68 26.09
C VAL A 144 46.67 -49.68 27.25
N LEU A 145 47.20 -50.12 28.39
CA LEU A 145 47.34 -49.25 29.56
C LEU A 145 48.21 -48.04 29.25
N MET A 146 47.77 -46.85 29.68
CA MET A 146 48.50 -45.57 29.52
C MET A 146 48.78 -45.16 28.07
N ALA A 147 48.17 -45.81 27.06
CA ALA A 147 48.26 -45.46 25.66
C ALA A 147 46.87 -45.37 25.02
N ASN A 148 46.72 -44.57 23.97
CA ASN A 148 45.49 -44.51 23.18
C ASN A 148 45.49 -45.58 22.09
N GLU A 149 45.55 -46.85 22.51
CA GLU A 149 45.66 -48.02 21.62
C GLU A 149 44.76 -49.15 22.13
N THR A 150 44.39 -50.06 21.24
CA THR A 150 43.58 -51.25 21.57
C THR A 150 44.20 -52.50 20.97
N TYR A 151 44.16 -53.62 21.70
CA TYR A 151 44.53 -54.92 21.12
C TYR A 151 43.40 -55.45 20.25
N VAL A 152 43.72 -55.86 19.02
CA VAL A 152 42.76 -56.48 18.10
C VAL A 152 43.36 -57.72 17.44
N GLN A 153 42.49 -58.62 16.97
CA GLN A 153 42.89 -59.79 16.19
C GLN A 153 41.90 -60.01 15.05
N ILE A 154 42.42 -60.28 13.86
CA ILE A 154 41.62 -60.63 12.67
C ILE A 154 41.38 -62.14 12.71
N GLU A 155 40.16 -62.58 12.41
CA GLU A 155 39.85 -64.00 12.29
C GLU A 155 40.63 -64.65 11.13
N GLY A 156 41.23 -65.81 11.37
CA GLY A 156 42.15 -66.46 10.43
C GLY A 156 43.59 -65.94 10.47
N ASP A 157 43.88 -64.87 11.22
CA ASP A 157 45.23 -64.36 11.45
C ASP A 157 45.67 -64.60 12.90
N ASP A 158 46.76 -65.35 13.07
CA ASP A 158 47.33 -65.65 14.39
C ASP A 158 48.05 -64.44 15.01
N ARG A 159 48.21 -63.32 14.30
CA ARG A 159 48.85 -62.10 14.83
C ARG A 159 47.93 -61.30 15.75
N ILE A 160 48.50 -60.74 16.81
CA ILE A 160 47.83 -59.72 17.65
C ILE A 160 48.31 -58.35 17.21
N TYR A 161 47.39 -57.43 16.96
CA TYR A 161 47.70 -56.08 16.55
C TYR A 161 47.42 -55.10 17.69
N LYS A 162 48.31 -54.12 17.86
CA LYS A 162 47.98 -52.88 18.58
C LYS A 162 47.54 -51.85 17.57
N VAL A 163 46.26 -51.49 17.59
CA VAL A 163 45.71 -50.43 16.74
C VAL A 163 45.67 -49.11 17.46
N ARG A 164 45.82 -48.01 16.71
CA ARG A 164 45.60 -46.66 17.20
C ARG A 164 44.11 -46.48 17.53
N GLY A 165 43.86 -45.77 18.62
CA GLY A 165 42.51 -45.49 19.11
C GLY A 165 42.12 -46.43 20.25
N ASN A 166 41.28 -45.91 21.15
CA ASN A 166 40.71 -46.67 22.25
C ASN A 166 39.29 -47.09 21.86
N LEU A 167 39.18 -48.20 21.14
CA LEU A 167 37.92 -48.72 20.60
C LEU A 167 36.90 -49.03 21.71
N ASN A 168 37.37 -49.40 22.90
CA ASN A 168 36.52 -49.61 24.08
C ASN A 168 35.80 -48.33 24.52
N SER A 169 36.42 -47.16 24.31
CA SER A 169 35.82 -45.85 24.61
C SER A 169 35.05 -45.25 23.44
N GLU A 170 35.46 -45.55 22.21
CA GLU A 170 34.88 -45.00 20.98
C GLU A 170 33.61 -45.77 20.56
N MET A 171 33.60 -47.09 20.73
CA MET A 171 32.47 -47.95 20.35
C MET A 171 31.53 -48.19 21.54
N ARG A 172 30.65 -47.20 21.77
CA ARG A 172 29.66 -47.22 22.87
C ARG A 172 28.22 -47.30 22.43
N ALA A 173 27.93 -47.23 21.13
CA ALA A 173 26.56 -47.20 20.65
C ALA A 173 25.77 -48.46 21.05
N VAL A 174 24.50 -48.22 21.33
CA VAL A 174 23.49 -49.24 21.59
C VAL A 174 22.54 -49.33 20.40
N LEU A 175 21.72 -50.38 20.37
CA LEU A 175 20.75 -50.62 19.28
C LEU A 175 19.91 -49.39 18.91
N ASP A 176 19.45 -48.61 19.91
CA ASP A 176 18.64 -47.39 19.71
C ASP A 176 19.38 -46.32 18.90
N ASP A 177 20.71 -46.23 19.00
CA ASP A 177 21.53 -45.26 18.27
C ASP A 177 21.62 -45.58 16.77
N PHE A 178 21.33 -46.83 16.39
CA PHE A 178 21.34 -47.28 15.00
C PHE A 178 19.95 -47.31 14.37
N ARG A 179 18.87 -47.03 15.12
CA ARG A 179 17.51 -46.98 14.53
C ARG A 179 17.31 -45.67 13.79
N ASP A 180 16.62 -45.72 12.64
CA ASP A 180 16.19 -44.50 11.96
C ASP A 180 15.19 -43.74 12.85
N LYS A 181 15.61 -42.57 13.35
CA LYS A 181 14.80 -41.73 14.24
C LYS A 181 13.88 -40.78 13.48
N ARG A 182 13.83 -40.81 12.14
CA ARG A 182 12.94 -39.94 11.35
C ARG A 182 11.49 -40.41 11.43
N LEU A 183 10.57 -39.48 11.65
CA LEU A 183 9.13 -39.78 11.57
C LEU A 183 8.63 -39.95 10.13
N ALA A 184 9.22 -39.21 9.19
CA ALA A 184 9.00 -39.33 7.76
C ALA A 184 10.34 -39.46 7.02
N ASP A 185 10.39 -40.36 6.05
CA ASP A 185 11.59 -40.74 5.29
C ASP A 185 11.68 -40.11 3.90
N PHE A 186 10.76 -39.21 3.57
CA PHE A 186 10.67 -38.44 2.32
C PHE A 186 10.79 -36.92 2.59
N SER A 187 11.00 -36.14 1.54
CA SER A 187 11.13 -34.68 1.64
C SER A 187 9.77 -33.99 1.61
N VAL A 188 9.72 -32.71 2.02
CA VAL A 188 8.51 -31.87 1.92
C VAL A 188 8.00 -31.76 0.48
N ALA A 189 8.91 -31.77 -0.51
CA ALA A 189 8.55 -31.64 -1.92
C ALA A 189 7.74 -32.84 -2.44
N ASP A 190 8.03 -34.03 -1.91
CA ASP A 190 7.41 -35.30 -2.30
C ASP A 190 5.99 -35.44 -1.73
N ILE A 191 5.62 -34.68 -0.69
CA ILE A 191 4.31 -34.81 -0.03
C ILE A 191 3.20 -34.27 -0.93
N MET A 192 2.21 -35.12 -1.18
CA MET A 192 1.05 -34.84 -2.03
C MET A 192 -0.25 -34.70 -1.22
N ARG A 193 -0.33 -35.35 -0.06
CA ARG A 193 -1.52 -35.29 0.80
C ARG A 193 -1.14 -35.45 2.26
N LEU A 194 -1.81 -34.68 3.12
CA LEU A 194 -1.79 -34.83 4.57
C LEU A 194 -3.23 -34.94 5.06
N SER A 195 -3.55 -36.04 5.75
CA SER A 195 -4.79 -36.18 6.51
C SER A 195 -4.47 -36.18 8.00
N MET A 196 -5.18 -35.35 8.76
CA MET A 196 -5.07 -35.21 10.20
C MET A 196 -6.40 -35.59 10.85
N SER A 197 -6.37 -36.39 11.92
CA SER A 197 -7.54 -36.73 12.72
C SER A 197 -7.22 -36.82 14.22
N GLY A 198 -8.26 -36.83 15.06
CA GLY A 198 -8.13 -36.80 16.53
C GLY A 198 -8.91 -35.62 17.11
N LEU A 199 -8.25 -34.77 17.89
CA LEU A 199 -8.87 -33.55 18.46
C LEU A 199 -9.34 -32.54 17.40
N ARG A 200 -8.67 -32.52 16.25
CA ARG A 200 -9.01 -31.70 15.09
C ARG A 200 -8.84 -32.52 13.83
N THR A 201 -9.68 -32.28 12.84
CA THR A 201 -9.63 -32.97 11.54
C THR A 201 -9.32 -31.97 10.43
N ALA A 202 -8.39 -32.33 9.56
CA ALA A 202 -8.09 -31.58 8.34
C ALA A 202 -7.55 -32.52 7.28
N THR A 203 -7.88 -32.22 6.03
CA THR A 203 -7.27 -32.88 4.88
C THR A 203 -6.71 -31.81 3.97
N LEU A 204 -5.44 -31.93 3.61
CA LEU A 204 -4.77 -31.09 2.64
C LEU A 204 -4.28 -31.93 1.48
N SER A 205 -4.44 -31.43 0.27
CA SER A 205 -3.91 -32.06 -0.93
C SER A 205 -3.17 -31.06 -1.81
N LYS A 206 -2.17 -31.56 -2.53
CA LYS A 206 -1.35 -30.80 -3.46
C LYS A 206 -1.64 -31.29 -4.87
N ALA A 207 -2.09 -30.39 -5.73
CA ALA A 207 -2.29 -30.64 -7.16
C ALA A 207 -1.64 -29.51 -7.96
N GLU A 208 -0.91 -29.85 -9.03
CA GLU A 208 -0.21 -28.86 -9.87
C GLU A 208 0.69 -27.89 -9.07
N GLY A 209 1.29 -28.39 -7.97
CA GLY A 209 2.12 -27.58 -7.09
C GLY A 209 1.36 -26.66 -6.11
N ARG A 210 0.03 -26.65 -6.11
CA ARG A 210 -0.81 -25.83 -5.24
C ARG A 210 -1.47 -26.66 -4.14
N TRP A 211 -1.36 -26.19 -2.90
CA TRP A 211 -2.03 -26.80 -1.75
C TRP A 211 -3.47 -26.30 -1.61
N THR A 212 -4.37 -27.23 -1.31
CA THR A 212 -5.80 -26.99 -1.05
C THR A 212 -6.17 -27.67 0.27
N VAL A 213 -6.93 -26.97 1.11
CA VAL A 213 -7.62 -27.60 2.23
C VAL A 213 -8.88 -28.25 1.65
N GLU A 214 -9.03 -29.57 1.78
CA GLU A 214 -10.20 -30.32 1.30
C GLU A 214 -11.29 -30.40 2.38
N ALA A 215 -10.89 -30.50 3.65
CA ALA A 215 -11.77 -30.64 4.80
C ALA A 215 -11.22 -29.86 6.02
N PRO A 216 -12.09 -29.33 6.91
CA PRO A 216 -13.55 -29.48 6.93
C PRO A 216 -14.29 -28.62 5.89
N ILE A 217 -13.66 -27.55 5.41
CA ILE A 217 -14.21 -26.68 4.36
C ILE A 217 -13.18 -26.61 3.24
N ARG A 218 -13.62 -26.81 2.00
CA ARG A 218 -12.75 -26.71 0.83
C ARG A 218 -12.29 -25.26 0.66
N ALA A 219 -10.99 -25.00 0.70
CA ALA A 219 -10.43 -23.65 0.58
C ALA A 219 -8.99 -23.66 0.05
N ARG A 220 -8.54 -22.52 -0.49
CA ARG A 220 -7.12 -22.30 -0.78
C ARG A 220 -6.30 -22.39 0.50
N ALA A 221 -5.13 -23.02 0.40
CA ALA A 221 -4.21 -23.12 1.53
C ALA A 221 -3.15 -22.02 1.49
N ASP A 222 -2.75 -21.52 2.65
CA ASP A 222 -1.57 -20.68 2.79
C ASP A 222 -0.32 -21.55 2.63
N ILE A 223 0.39 -21.36 1.52
CA ILE A 223 1.53 -22.19 1.16
C ILE A 223 2.67 -22.13 2.20
N SER A 224 2.83 -21.00 2.89
CA SER A 224 3.89 -20.84 3.89
C SER A 224 3.54 -21.62 5.14
N GLU A 225 2.30 -21.48 5.63
CA GLU A 225 1.83 -22.20 6.81
C GLU A 225 1.79 -23.72 6.57
N VAL A 226 1.37 -24.16 5.38
CA VAL A 226 1.42 -25.58 5.02
C VAL A 226 2.86 -26.10 4.95
N ASN A 227 3.78 -25.37 4.31
CA ASN A 227 5.18 -25.78 4.23
C ASN A 227 5.85 -25.83 5.62
N ASN A 228 5.48 -24.92 6.53
CA ASN A 228 5.93 -24.94 7.91
C ASN A 228 5.47 -26.22 8.62
N LEU A 229 4.20 -26.60 8.47
CA LEU A 229 3.65 -27.84 9.01
C LEU A 229 4.34 -29.08 8.40
N MET A 230 4.51 -29.14 7.08
CA MET A 230 5.22 -30.25 6.43
C MET A 230 6.67 -30.36 6.91
N SER A 231 7.35 -29.23 7.05
CA SER A 231 8.74 -29.18 7.55
C SER A 231 8.81 -29.66 9.00
N ALA A 232 7.86 -29.27 9.86
CA ALA A 232 7.76 -29.76 11.22
C ALA A 232 7.61 -31.29 11.26
N ILE A 233 6.78 -31.86 10.37
CA ILE A 233 6.59 -33.31 10.26
C ILE A 233 7.88 -34.01 9.79
N THR A 234 8.52 -33.54 8.72
CA THR A 234 9.73 -34.19 8.16
C THR A 234 10.97 -34.01 9.04
N ASN A 235 11.02 -32.92 9.83
CA ASN A 235 12.11 -32.66 10.77
C ASN A 235 11.90 -33.31 12.13
N ALA A 236 10.69 -33.77 12.45
CA ALA A 236 10.42 -34.46 13.69
C ALA A 236 11.27 -35.74 13.81
N ARG A 237 11.76 -35.97 15.03
CA ARG A 237 12.62 -37.11 15.37
C ARG A 237 12.09 -37.83 16.60
N VAL A 238 12.15 -39.15 16.56
CA VAL A 238 12.03 -40.02 17.71
C VAL A 238 13.17 -39.69 18.69
N THR A 239 12.84 -39.46 19.95
CA THR A 239 13.85 -39.30 21.01
C THR A 239 14.36 -40.66 21.48
N ARG A 240 13.43 -41.61 21.66
CA ARG A 240 13.71 -42.95 22.19
C ARG A 240 12.64 -43.94 21.76
N PHE A 241 13.03 -45.17 21.44
CA PHE A 241 12.10 -46.29 21.28
C PHE A 241 11.86 -46.97 22.64
N VAL A 242 10.58 -47.25 22.96
CA VAL A 242 10.13 -47.62 24.32
C VAL A 242 9.75 -49.09 24.40
N GLU A 243 8.85 -49.55 23.53
CA GLU A 243 8.33 -50.92 23.56
C GLU A 243 8.04 -51.42 22.15
N GLU A 244 8.52 -52.63 21.84
CA GLU A 244 8.20 -53.40 20.64
C GLU A 244 6.99 -54.31 20.94
N GLY A 245 5.96 -54.29 20.09
CA GLY A 245 4.78 -55.13 20.26
C GLY A 245 4.01 -54.88 21.58
N PRO A 246 3.66 -53.61 21.91
CA PRO A 246 2.98 -53.29 23.17
C PRO A 246 1.65 -54.04 23.32
N LYS A 247 1.42 -54.61 24.51
CA LYS A 247 0.14 -55.28 24.83
C LYS A 247 -0.97 -54.31 25.22
N ASN A 248 -0.62 -53.10 25.65
CA ASN A 248 -1.56 -52.08 26.13
C ASN A 248 -1.16 -50.69 25.63
N LEU A 249 -1.98 -50.09 24.78
CA LEU A 249 -1.75 -48.76 24.21
C LEU A 249 -2.33 -47.62 25.07
N ARG A 250 -3.28 -47.92 25.97
CA ARG A 250 -3.85 -46.92 26.90
C ARG A 250 -2.82 -46.34 27.85
N GLY A 251 -1.87 -47.17 28.32
CA GLY A 251 -0.76 -46.72 29.16
C GLY A 251 0.14 -45.66 28.50
N TYR A 252 0.11 -45.58 27.18
CA TYR A 252 0.83 -44.60 26.38
C TYR A 252 -0.06 -43.47 25.85
N GLY A 253 -1.33 -43.44 26.25
CA GLY A 253 -2.32 -42.48 25.73
C GLY A 253 -2.65 -42.67 24.24
N LEU A 254 -2.32 -43.82 23.64
CA LEU A 254 -2.48 -44.12 22.21
C LEU A 254 -3.82 -44.81 21.87
N GLU A 255 -4.70 -45.01 22.85
CA GLU A 255 -6.03 -45.60 22.66
C GLU A 255 -7.10 -44.81 23.46
N PRO A 256 -7.82 -43.86 22.82
CA PRO A 256 -7.66 -43.41 21.44
C PRO A 256 -6.44 -42.46 21.25
N PRO A 257 -5.86 -42.38 20.05
CA PRO A 257 -4.81 -41.41 19.76
C PRO A 257 -5.37 -39.98 19.76
N ARG A 258 -4.57 -39.00 20.23
CA ARG A 258 -4.93 -37.57 20.21
C ARG A 258 -4.73 -36.93 18.84
N LEU A 259 -3.76 -37.41 18.07
CA LEU A 259 -3.47 -36.97 16.72
C LEU A 259 -3.05 -38.18 15.89
N THR A 260 -3.65 -38.35 14.72
CA THR A 260 -3.17 -39.25 13.68
C THR A 260 -2.82 -38.45 12.45
N LEU A 261 -1.61 -38.66 11.92
CA LEU A 261 -1.14 -38.11 10.67
C LEU A 261 -1.05 -39.21 9.63
N THR A 262 -1.67 -39.01 8.47
CA THR A 262 -1.49 -39.85 7.29
C THR A 262 -0.90 -38.98 6.19
N LEU A 263 0.35 -39.28 5.82
CA LEU A 263 1.07 -38.61 4.75
C LEU A 263 1.13 -39.51 3.53
N GLU A 264 0.81 -38.97 2.36
CA GLU A 264 1.02 -39.65 1.08
C GLU A 264 2.04 -38.83 0.27
N ALA A 265 3.08 -39.51 -0.17
CA ALA A 265 4.20 -38.91 -0.89
C ALA A 265 4.42 -39.61 -2.24
N GLU A 266 4.76 -38.83 -3.26
CA GLU A 266 5.16 -39.27 -4.59
C GLU A 266 6.63 -38.90 -4.81
N ILE A 267 7.51 -39.90 -4.68
CA ILE A 267 8.96 -39.72 -4.80
C ILE A 267 9.35 -39.91 -6.27
N ARG A 268 9.98 -38.90 -6.86
CA ARG A 268 10.47 -38.92 -8.25
C ARG A 268 12.00 -38.99 -8.28
N LYS A 269 12.57 -40.12 -8.72
CA LYS A 269 14.03 -40.26 -8.91
C LYS A 269 14.34 -40.18 -10.40
N ALA A 270 15.17 -39.21 -10.79
CA ALA A 270 15.59 -39.07 -12.19
C ALA A 270 16.38 -40.31 -12.64
N ARG A 271 16.04 -40.85 -13.80
CA ARG A 271 16.79 -41.95 -14.41
C ARG A 271 18.12 -41.40 -14.95
N PRO A 272 19.26 -42.07 -14.72
CA PRO A 272 20.54 -41.63 -15.27
C PRO A 272 20.45 -41.54 -16.79
N THR A 273 20.86 -40.40 -17.35
CA THR A 273 20.98 -40.25 -18.81
C THR A 273 22.18 -41.07 -19.30
N PRO A 274 22.04 -41.91 -20.34
CA PRO A 274 23.17 -42.63 -20.92
C PRO A 274 24.26 -41.64 -21.40
N PRO A 275 25.55 -41.94 -21.18
CA PRO A 275 26.64 -41.03 -21.50
C PRO A 275 26.78 -40.68 -23.00
N GLU A 276 26.09 -41.38 -23.91
CA GLU A 276 26.15 -41.17 -25.37
C GLU A 276 25.01 -40.30 -25.94
N ALA A 277 24.13 -39.72 -25.12
CA ALA A 277 23.03 -38.90 -25.64
C ALA A 277 23.54 -37.54 -26.16
N THR A 278 23.70 -37.41 -27.49
CA THR A 278 24.09 -36.17 -28.18
C THR A 278 22.95 -35.15 -28.35
N GLN A 279 21.75 -35.47 -27.87
CA GLN A 279 20.59 -34.56 -27.84
C GLN A 279 19.99 -34.52 -26.42
N PRO A 280 19.48 -33.36 -25.95
CA PRO A 280 18.80 -33.26 -24.67
C PRO A 280 17.48 -34.05 -24.72
N ALA A 281 17.51 -35.30 -24.27
CA ALA A 281 16.31 -36.10 -24.03
C ALA A 281 15.52 -35.52 -22.84
N LYS A 282 14.18 -35.54 -22.92
CA LYS A 282 13.35 -35.22 -21.76
C LYS A 282 13.71 -36.17 -20.60
N PRO A 283 13.92 -35.67 -19.38
CA PRO A 283 14.29 -36.50 -18.25
C PRO A 283 13.17 -37.50 -17.92
N GLU A 284 13.51 -38.79 -17.88
CA GLU A 284 12.64 -39.85 -17.37
C GLU A 284 12.78 -39.96 -15.85
N PHE A 285 11.69 -40.26 -15.16
CA PHE A 285 11.66 -40.40 -13.70
C PHE A 285 11.04 -41.74 -13.31
N ASP A 286 11.66 -42.41 -12.34
CA ASP A 286 11.04 -43.53 -11.63
C ASP A 286 10.19 -42.95 -10.50
N ILE A 287 8.88 -43.25 -10.52
CA ILE A 287 7.88 -42.72 -9.55
C ILE A 287 7.54 -43.81 -8.53
N THR A 288 7.70 -43.50 -7.24
CA THR A 288 7.32 -44.39 -6.13
C THR A 288 6.35 -43.69 -5.19
N HIS A 289 5.21 -44.31 -4.89
CA HIS A 289 4.26 -43.80 -3.91
C HIS A 289 4.56 -44.41 -2.54
N ARG A 290 4.59 -43.58 -1.49
CA ARG A 290 4.73 -44.02 -0.10
C ARG A 290 3.62 -43.41 0.75
N THR A 291 3.05 -44.21 1.63
CA THR A 291 2.10 -43.75 2.67
C THR A 291 2.71 -43.97 4.04
N ARG A 292 2.64 -42.95 4.90
CA ARG A 292 3.11 -43.00 6.29
C ARG A 292 1.99 -42.63 7.23
N VAL A 293 1.63 -43.54 8.14
CA VAL A 293 0.67 -43.29 9.22
C VAL A 293 1.42 -43.18 10.53
N ILE A 294 1.09 -42.16 11.33
CA ILE A 294 1.70 -41.94 12.64
C ILE A 294 0.60 -41.56 13.63
N HIS A 295 0.54 -42.29 14.74
CA HIS A 295 -0.37 -42.01 15.85
C HIS A 295 0.41 -41.35 16.98
N PHE A 296 -0.17 -40.32 17.61
CA PHE A 296 0.36 -39.68 18.80
C PHE A 296 -0.67 -39.72 19.92
N GLY A 297 -0.20 -40.05 21.12
CA GLY A 297 -1.03 -40.20 22.29
C GLY A 297 -1.23 -38.92 23.08
N ALA A 298 -2.04 -39.02 24.12
CA ALA A 298 -2.06 -38.02 25.20
C ALA A 298 -0.73 -37.98 25.93
N GLU A 299 -0.45 -36.84 26.58
CA GLU A 299 0.64 -36.76 27.53
C GLU A 299 0.35 -37.70 28.72
N VAL A 300 1.33 -38.52 29.06
CA VAL A 300 1.30 -39.42 30.23
C VAL A 300 2.62 -39.22 30.99
N GLU A 301 2.53 -38.82 32.26
CA GLU A 301 3.69 -38.57 33.13
C GLU A 301 4.74 -37.61 32.52
N GLY A 302 4.31 -36.52 31.88
CA GLY A 302 5.24 -35.55 31.27
C GLY A 302 5.88 -36.03 29.96
N LYS A 303 5.38 -37.12 29.36
CA LYS A 303 5.91 -37.70 28.14
C LYS A 303 4.84 -37.86 27.09
N VAL A 304 5.21 -37.62 25.84
CA VAL A 304 4.37 -37.88 24.68
C VAL A 304 4.89 -39.10 23.94
N TYR A 305 3.98 -40.04 23.71
CA TYR A 305 4.26 -41.27 22.99
C TYR A 305 3.63 -41.23 21.60
N GLY A 306 4.29 -41.91 20.66
CA GLY A 306 3.79 -42.12 19.31
C GLY A 306 4.03 -43.55 18.85
N MET A 307 3.36 -43.92 17.76
CA MET A 307 3.48 -45.22 17.14
C MET A 307 3.32 -45.09 15.62
N PHE A 308 4.16 -45.78 14.86
CA PHE A 308 3.97 -45.91 13.42
C PHE A 308 2.78 -46.83 13.14
N GLY A 309 1.87 -46.41 12.26
CA GLY A 309 0.79 -47.24 11.75
C GLY A 309 1.22 -48.02 10.50
N GLY A 310 0.45 -49.06 10.14
CA GLY A 310 0.68 -49.90 8.96
C GLY A 310 0.96 -51.36 9.31
N GLU A 311 1.39 -52.13 8.31
CA GLU A 311 1.76 -53.54 8.47
C GLU A 311 3.15 -53.67 9.09
N GLY A 312 3.25 -54.34 10.24
CA GLY A 312 4.51 -54.54 10.96
C GLY A 312 4.30 -54.74 12.46
N THR A 313 5.39 -54.97 13.19
CA THR A 313 5.33 -54.97 14.66
C THR A 313 5.16 -53.52 15.14
N PRO A 314 4.11 -53.20 15.92
CA PRO A 314 3.91 -51.85 16.41
C PRO A 314 5.03 -51.48 17.38
N VAL A 315 5.60 -50.29 17.21
CA VAL A 315 6.69 -49.80 18.07
C VAL A 315 6.27 -48.47 18.69
N VAL A 316 6.23 -48.44 20.01
CA VAL A 316 6.00 -47.21 20.77
C VAL A 316 7.31 -46.46 20.89
N PHE A 317 7.27 -45.18 20.57
CA PHE A 317 8.39 -44.27 20.71
C PHE A 317 7.99 -43.02 21.47
N GLN A 318 8.99 -42.31 22.00
CA GLN A 318 8.81 -41.03 22.67
C GLN A 318 9.24 -39.87 21.76
N ILE A 319 8.49 -38.77 21.82
CA ILE A 319 8.86 -37.47 21.25
C ILE A 319 8.79 -36.36 22.30
N PRO A 320 9.44 -35.20 22.06
CA PRO A 320 9.24 -34.02 22.88
C PRO A 320 7.80 -33.48 22.74
N GLU A 321 7.24 -32.94 23.82
CA GLU A 321 5.91 -32.31 23.81
C GLU A 321 5.82 -31.12 22.83
N ALA A 322 6.87 -30.31 22.76
CA ALA A 322 6.98 -29.21 21.81
C ALA A 322 6.85 -29.68 20.35
N THR A 323 7.34 -30.89 20.04
CA THR A 323 7.17 -31.50 18.72
C THR A 323 5.69 -31.79 18.46
N LEU A 324 4.96 -32.44 19.38
CA LEU A 324 3.51 -32.67 19.22
C LEU A 324 2.74 -31.36 19.01
N THR A 325 3.07 -30.31 19.76
CA THR A 325 2.47 -28.98 19.60
C THR A 325 2.69 -28.42 18.19
N SER A 326 3.88 -28.61 17.63
CA SER A 326 4.22 -28.14 16.28
C SER A 326 3.53 -28.94 15.17
N LEU A 327 3.15 -30.19 15.45
CA LEU A 327 2.44 -31.08 14.54
C LEU A 327 0.90 -30.86 14.55
N SER A 328 0.38 -30.06 15.49
CA SER A 328 -1.06 -29.76 15.62
C SER A 328 -1.30 -28.25 15.68
N PRO A 329 -0.95 -27.49 14.62
CA PRO A 329 -1.19 -26.05 14.61
C PRO A 329 -2.68 -25.72 14.57
N ASP A 330 -2.99 -24.44 14.75
CA ASP A 330 -4.32 -23.93 14.49
C ASP A 330 -4.67 -24.06 12.99
N LEU A 331 -5.55 -25.02 12.66
CA LEU A 331 -5.95 -25.34 11.29
C LEU A 331 -6.57 -24.16 10.53
N THR A 332 -7.12 -23.16 11.24
CA THR A 332 -7.64 -21.95 10.59
C THR A 332 -6.54 -21.12 9.93
N LYS A 333 -5.30 -21.21 10.43
CA LYS A 333 -4.13 -20.53 9.85
C LYS A 333 -3.64 -21.18 8.55
N LEU A 334 -4.01 -22.44 8.30
CA LEU A 334 -3.64 -23.13 7.06
C LEU A 334 -4.39 -22.60 5.83
N ARG A 335 -5.42 -21.78 6.02
CA ARG A 335 -6.20 -21.17 4.93
C ARG A 335 -5.53 -19.89 4.44
N ASP A 336 -5.51 -19.72 3.11
CA ASP A 336 -5.07 -18.48 2.48
C ASP A 336 -5.97 -17.32 2.94
N LYS A 337 -5.36 -16.27 3.49
CA LYS A 337 -6.08 -15.10 4.03
C LYS A 337 -6.45 -14.09 2.96
N LYS A 338 -6.00 -14.22 1.72
CA LYS A 338 -6.43 -13.36 0.61
C LYS A 338 -7.90 -13.61 0.30
N VAL A 339 -8.72 -12.57 0.34
CA VAL A 339 -10.17 -12.70 0.05
C VAL A 339 -10.44 -13.01 -1.42
N ILE A 340 -9.53 -12.66 -2.32
CA ILE A 340 -9.61 -12.92 -3.75
C ILE A 340 -8.33 -13.59 -4.27
N ALA A 341 -8.47 -14.58 -5.16
CA ALA A 341 -7.35 -15.24 -5.82
C ALA A 341 -6.84 -14.48 -7.05
N ALA A 342 -7.76 -13.90 -7.83
CA ALA A 342 -7.44 -13.12 -9.02
C ALA A 342 -6.72 -11.82 -8.64
N ASP A 343 -5.83 -11.33 -9.51
CA ASP A 343 -5.17 -10.03 -9.35
C ASP A 343 -6.09 -8.89 -9.84
N PRO A 344 -6.67 -8.08 -8.93
CA PRO A 344 -7.59 -7.03 -9.32
C PRO A 344 -6.96 -5.95 -10.21
N LEU A 345 -5.65 -5.74 -10.11
CA LEU A 345 -4.96 -4.71 -10.90
C LEU A 345 -4.87 -5.08 -12.39
N ARG A 346 -5.09 -6.35 -12.73
CA ARG A 346 -5.19 -6.84 -14.11
C ARG A 346 -6.62 -6.84 -14.63
N ALA A 347 -7.59 -6.31 -13.87
CA ALA A 347 -8.97 -6.23 -14.32
C ALA A 347 -9.10 -5.44 -15.62
N THR A 348 -9.95 -5.94 -16.52
CA THR A 348 -10.35 -5.28 -17.77
C THR A 348 -11.78 -4.76 -17.71
N LYS A 349 -12.56 -5.26 -16.75
CA LYS A 349 -13.93 -4.83 -16.49
C LYS A 349 -14.21 -4.92 -14.99
N ALA A 350 -14.99 -3.99 -14.48
CA ALA A 350 -15.43 -3.98 -13.09
C ALA A 350 -16.89 -3.53 -13.00
N ARG A 351 -17.67 -4.13 -12.12
CA ARG A 351 -19.03 -3.70 -11.81
C ARG A 351 -19.16 -3.50 -10.31
N VAL A 352 -19.64 -2.34 -9.91
CA VAL A 352 -19.95 -2.03 -8.51
C VAL A 352 -21.44 -1.78 -8.40
N ARG A 353 -22.13 -2.46 -7.47
CA ARG A 353 -23.53 -2.16 -7.11
C ARG A 353 -23.59 -1.82 -5.64
N GLY A 354 -24.42 -0.84 -5.25
CA GLY A 354 -24.61 -0.46 -3.85
C GLY A 354 -25.84 0.43 -3.66
N PRO A 355 -26.03 1.03 -2.47
CA PRO A 355 -27.23 1.82 -2.14
C PRO A 355 -27.52 3.00 -3.09
N GLY A 356 -26.52 3.49 -3.83
CA GLY A 356 -26.65 4.60 -4.79
C GLY A 356 -26.80 4.18 -6.26
N GLY A 357 -27.04 2.90 -6.55
CA GLY A 357 -27.20 2.38 -7.91
C GLY A 357 -26.07 1.42 -8.33
N SER A 358 -25.68 1.46 -9.61
CA SER A 358 -24.63 0.63 -10.15
C SER A 358 -23.71 1.37 -11.11
N ALA A 359 -22.44 1.01 -11.10
CA ALA A 359 -21.43 1.45 -12.05
C ALA A 359 -20.84 0.25 -12.79
N LEU A 360 -20.76 0.33 -14.12
CA LEU A 360 -20.05 -0.62 -14.97
C LEU A 360 -18.88 0.09 -15.62
N LEU A 361 -17.69 -0.47 -15.45
CA LEU A 361 -16.43 0.09 -15.91
C LEU A 361 -15.76 -0.90 -16.85
N GLU A 362 -15.24 -0.42 -17.98
CA GLU A 362 -14.49 -1.22 -18.94
C GLU A 362 -13.19 -0.53 -19.32
N LYS A 363 -12.14 -1.31 -19.56
CA LYS A 363 -10.85 -0.79 -19.99
C LYS A 363 -10.78 -0.78 -21.52
N GLN A 364 -10.68 0.41 -22.10
CA GLN A 364 -10.59 0.65 -23.55
C GLN A 364 -9.32 1.46 -23.82
N ASP A 365 -8.50 1.01 -24.77
CA ASP A 365 -7.23 1.66 -25.16
C ASP A 365 -6.35 2.07 -23.96
N GLY A 366 -6.28 1.19 -22.95
CA GLY A 366 -5.48 1.39 -21.74
C GLY A 366 -6.13 2.26 -20.65
N HIS A 367 -7.27 2.90 -20.92
CA HIS A 367 -7.97 3.79 -20.00
C HIS A 367 -9.29 3.17 -19.52
N TRP A 368 -9.70 3.50 -18.29
CA TRP A 368 -11.01 3.09 -17.78
C TRP A 368 -12.09 4.03 -18.30
N VAL A 369 -13.15 3.44 -18.82
CA VAL A 369 -14.38 4.13 -19.22
C VAL A 369 -15.56 3.63 -18.41
N ILE A 370 -16.53 4.50 -18.18
CA ILE A 370 -17.80 4.15 -17.57
C ILE A 370 -18.82 3.79 -18.65
N VAL A 371 -19.33 2.56 -18.59
CA VAL A 371 -20.36 2.03 -19.49
C VAL A 371 -21.75 2.27 -18.91
N GLU A 372 -21.89 2.16 -17.58
CA GLU A 372 -23.14 2.46 -16.85
C GLU A 372 -22.79 3.21 -15.56
N PRO A 373 -23.55 4.24 -15.15
CA PRO A 373 -24.62 4.89 -15.93
C PRO A 373 -24.04 5.59 -17.16
N VAL A 374 -24.81 5.66 -18.24
CA VAL A 374 -24.44 6.42 -19.44
C VAL A 374 -24.76 7.89 -19.18
N PHE A 375 -23.75 8.77 -19.21
CA PHE A 375 -23.94 10.20 -19.00
C PHE A 375 -24.18 10.97 -20.31
N ASP A 376 -23.29 11.02 -21.32
CA ASP A 376 -23.65 11.28 -22.74
C ASP A 376 -22.44 11.18 -23.71
N SER A 377 -22.77 10.98 -24.98
CA SER A 377 -22.03 10.66 -26.20
C SER A 377 -21.33 11.81 -26.94
N LEU A 378 -21.50 13.07 -26.54
CA LEU A 378 -21.03 14.23 -27.32
C LEU A 378 -19.51 14.49 -27.27
N SER A 379 -18.81 14.08 -26.20
CA SER A 379 -17.36 14.25 -26.07
C SER A 379 -16.55 13.04 -26.51
N GLY A 380 -17.20 11.92 -26.84
CA GLY A 380 -16.54 10.64 -27.13
C GLY A 380 -15.72 10.07 -25.95
N GLN A 381 -15.78 10.68 -24.76
CA GLN A 381 -14.96 10.29 -23.62
C GLN A 381 -15.83 10.05 -22.39
N ASN A 382 -16.42 8.85 -22.30
CA ASN A 382 -16.97 8.32 -21.05
C ASN A 382 -15.84 7.91 -20.09
N LYS A 383 -14.84 8.77 -19.88
CA LYS A 383 -13.70 8.46 -19.03
C LYS A 383 -14.17 8.25 -17.59
N ALA A 384 -13.68 7.20 -16.95
CA ALA A 384 -13.89 6.99 -15.52
C ALA A 384 -12.87 7.79 -14.70
N GLU A 385 -13.25 8.17 -13.48
CA GLU A 385 -12.35 8.79 -12.51
C GLU A 385 -11.24 7.80 -12.13
N PHE A 386 -10.02 8.05 -12.62
CA PHE A 386 -8.91 7.09 -12.51
C PHE A 386 -8.60 6.76 -11.05
N ALA A 387 -8.57 7.78 -10.18
CA ALA A 387 -8.26 7.58 -8.76
C ALA A 387 -9.28 6.66 -8.08
N ALA A 388 -10.57 6.85 -8.35
CA ALA A 388 -11.63 6.02 -7.77
C ALA A 388 -11.53 4.56 -8.22
N VAL A 389 -11.23 4.32 -9.51
CA VAL A 389 -11.04 2.95 -10.02
C VAL A 389 -9.79 2.31 -9.44
N ASP A 390 -8.66 3.03 -9.40
CA ASP A 390 -7.41 2.55 -8.86
C ASP A 390 -7.52 2.22 -7.36
N ASP A 391 -8.16 3.08 -6.58
CA ASP A 391 -8.42 2.86 -5.15
C ASP A 391 -9.32 1.64 -4.91
N LEU A 392 -10.37 1.44 -5.72
CA LEU A 392 -11.21 0.24 -5.67
C LEU A 392 -10.37 -1.03 -5.90
N LEU A 393 -9.60 -1.08 -6.98
CA LEU A 393 -8.83 -2.28 -7.34
C LEU A 393 -7.74 -2.58 -6.30
N LYS A 394 -7.04 -1.56 -5.80
CA LYS A 394 -6.08 -1.69 -4.69
C LYS A 394 -6.75 -2.16 -3.41
N GLY A 395 -7.90 -1.58 -3.07
CA GLY A 395 -8.70 -1.98 -1.92
C GLY A 395 -9.05 -3.47 -1.98
N VAL A 396 -9.52 -3.97 -3.14
CA VAL A 396 -9.89 -5.38 -3.30
C VAL A 396 -8.66 -6.28 -3.20
N ARG A 397 -7.52 -5.86 -3.78
CA ARG A 397 -6.26 -6.59 -3.72
C ARG A 397 -5.74 -6.73 -2.28
N ASP A 398 -5.90 -5.69 -1.48
CA ASP A 398 -5.35 -5.59 -0.13
C ASP A 398 -6.26 -6.20 0.94
N LEU A 399 -7.45 -6.68 0.55
CA LEU A 399 -8.35 -7.42 1.44
C LEU A 399 -7.68 -8.68 2.01
N LYS A 400 -7.58 -8.70 3.34
CA LYS A 400 -7.09 -9.85 4.11
C LYS A 400 -8.09 -10.25 5.17
N ALA A 401 -8.46 -11.52 5.17
CA ALA A 401 -9.26 -12.13 6.21
C ALA A 401 -8.49 -12.15 7.54
N THR A 402 -9.11 -11.62 8.59
CA THR A 402 -8.67 -11.81 9.98
C THR A 402 -9.26 -13.07 10.59
N ALA A 403 -10.43 -13.50 10.09
CA ALA A 403 -11.09 -14.75 10.43
C ALA A 403 -11.99 -15.20 9.27
N PHE A 404 -12.54 -16.41 9.37
CA PHE A 404 -13.54 -16.94 8.44
C PHE A 404 -14.81 -17.28 9.22
N ALA A 405 -15.96 -16.89 8.68
CA ALA A 405 -17.26 -17.21 9.25
C ALA A 405 -17.87 -18.42 8.53
N GLU A 406 -18.81 -19.10 9.18
CA GLU A 406 -19.52 -20.23 8.58
C GLU A 406 -20.41 -19.76 7.43
N PRO A 407 -20.33 -20.40 6.24
CA PRO A 407 -21.07 -19.96 5.06
C PRO A 407 -22.54 -20.44 5.03
N SER A 408 -23.09 -20.97 6.12
CA SER A 408 -24.46 -21.52 6.12
C SER A 408 -25.51 -20.45 5.86
N ALA A 409 -26.55 -20.80 5.09
CA ALA A 409 -27.61 -19.87 4.69
C ALA A 409 -28.39 -19.30 5.89
N GLU A 410 -28.56 -20.08 6.96
CA GLU A 410 -29.24 -19.67 8.20
C GLU A 410 -28.50 -18.54 8.94
N VAL A 411 -27.18 -18.43 8.79
CA VAL A 411 -26.36 -17.39 9.43
C VAL A 411 -26.07 -16.22 8.47
N ALA A 412 -26.34 -16.38 7.17
CA ALA A 412 -26.04 -15.37 6.16
C ALA A 412 -26.92 -14.11 6.26
N GLU A 413 -28.16 -14.21 6.76
CA GLU A 413 -29.01 -13.05 7.03
C GLU A 413 -28.40 -12.15 8.11
N ASP A 414 -27.83 -12.75 9.16
CA ASP A 414 -27.14 -12.05 10.25
C ASP A 414 -25.86 -11.32 9.78
N TYR A 415 -25.29 -11.71 8.64
CA TYR A 415 -24.09 -11.08 8.09
C TYR A 415 -24.38 -9.85 7.23
N GLY A 416 -25.65 -9.53 6.95
CA GLY A 416 -26.01 -8.32 6.21
C GLY A 416 -25.75 -8.38 4.69
N PHE A 417 -25.80 -9.57 4.08
CA PHE A 417 -25.69 -9.74 2.61
C PHE A 417 -27.02 -9.53 1.85
N GLY A 418 -27.98 -8.84 2.46
CA GLY A 418 -29.31 -8.61 1.91
C GLY A 418 -29.36 -7.55 0.80
N PRO A 419 -30.57 -7.21 0.30
CA PRO A 419 -30.76 -6.14 -0.66
C PRO A 419 -30.13 -4.83 -0.18
N GLY A 420 -29.33 -4.18 -1.05
CA GLY A 420 -28.60 -2.95 -0.73
C GLY A 420 -27.13 -3.17 -0.29
N ALA A 421 -26.72 -4.42 -0.05
CA ALA A 421 -25.31 -4.75 0.15
C ALA A 421 -24.46 -4.34 -1.07
N THR A 422 -23.25 -3.84 -0.81
CA THR A 422 -22.32 -3.51 -1.89
C THR A 422 -21.80 -4.80 -2.53
N SER A 423 -21.83 -4.88 -3.85
CA SER A 423 -21.19 -5.96 -4.60
C SER A 423 -20.17 -5.41 -5.59
N ILE A 424 -19.03 -6.11 -5.69
CA ILE A 424 -17.93 -5.79 -6.59
C ILE A 424 -17.66 -7.03 -7.43
N GLU A 425 -17.84 -6.89 -8.75
CA GLU A 425 -17.59 -7.94 -9.73
C GLU A 425 -16.41 -7.52 -10.60
N LEU A 426 -15.39 -8.37 -10.71
CA LEU A 426 -14.17 -8.09 -11.47
C LEU A 426 -13.93 -9.16 -12.53
N TRP A 427 -13.59 -8.74 -13.75
CA TRP A 427 -13.14 -9.63 -14.82
C TRP A 427 -11.67 -9.37 -15.12
N THR A 428 -10.88 -10.44 -15.16
CA THR A 428 -9.44 -10.42 -15.46
C THR A 428 -9.17 -11.23 -16.73
N PRO A 429 -8.15 -10.89 -17.53
CA PRO A 429 -7.86 -11.58 -18.79
C PRO A 429 -7.52 -13.06 -18.63
N ASP A 430 -7.05 -13.47 -17.44
CA ASP A 430 -6.66 -14.85 -17.15
C ASP A 430 -7.84 -15.75 -16.72
N SER A 431 -9.07 -15.22 -16.66
CA SER A 431 -10.24 -15.97 -16.20
C SER A 431 -11.48 -15.67 -17.04
N VAL A 432 -12.20 -16.73 -17.43
CA VAL A 432 -13.50 -16.60 -18.10
C VAL A 432 -14.60 -16.18 -17.12
N GLU A 433 -14.48 -16.58 -15.84
CA GLU A 433 -15.44 -16.27 -14.79
C GLU A 433 -15.01 -15.01 -14.02
N SER A 434 -15.97 -14.16 -13.67
CA SER A 434 -15.74 -13.01 -12.80
C SER A 434 -15.49 -13.43 -11.35
N ALA A 435 -14.75 -12.60 -10.63
CA ALA A 435 -14.68 -12.65 -9.18
C ALA A 435 -15.72 -11.70 -8.59
N LEU A 436 -16.71 -12.25 -7.87
CA LEU A 436 -17.78 -11.50 -7.24
C LEU A 436 -17.60 -11.51 -5.72
N LEU A 437 -17.45 -10.31 -5.16
CA LEU A 437 -17.40 -10.06 -3.73
C LEU A 437 -18.65 -9.31 -3.29
N THR A 438 -19.26 -9.74 -2.19
CA THR A 438 -20.40 -9.07 -1.56
C THR A 438 -19.99 -8.61 -0.16
N ILE A 439 -20.12 -7.32 0.12
CA ILE A 439 -19.78 -6.69 1.39
C ILE A 439 -21.04 -6.67 2.26
N GLY A 440 -20.95 -7.30 3.43
CA GLY A 440 -22.02 -7.40 4.40
C GLY A 440 -21.95 -6.31 5.47
N GLY A 441 -22.63 -6.56 6.58
CA GLY A 441 -22.65 -5.72 7.76
C GLY A 441 -21.41 -5.86 8.66
N PRO A 442 -21.29 -4.97 9.67
CA PRO A 442 -20.27 -5.09 10.70
C PRO A 442 -20.52 -6.33 11.58
N THR A 443 -19.44 -6.93 12.05
CA THR A 443 -19.45 -7.95 13.10
C THR A 443 -20.06 -7.39 14.40
N ARG A 444 -20.57 -8.25 15.28
CA ARG A 444 -21.20 -7.84 16.57
C ARG A 444 -20.29 -6.96 17.46
N GLY A 445 -18.96 -7.11 17.35
CA GLY A 445 -17.99 -6.28 18.07
C GLY A 445 -17.61 -4.96 17.38
N GLY A 446 -18.10 -4.71 16.16
CA GLY A 446 -17.82 -3.51 15.36
C GLY A 446 -16.41 -3.42 14.76
N THR A 447 -15.49 -4.33 15.11
CA THR A 447 -14.07 -4.27 14.70
C THR A 447 -13.80 -4.84 13.30
N GLY A 448 -14.77 -5.53 12.71
CA GLY A 448 -14.65 -6.09 11.37
C GLY A 448 -15.96 -6.12 10.62
N VAL A 449 -15.88 -6.44 9.33
CA VAL A 449 -17.00 -6.51 8.37
C VAL A 449 -16.95 -7.86 7.65
N TYR A 450 -18.14 -8.41 7.37
CA TYR A 450 -18.25 -9.65 6.61
C TYR A 450 -18.07 -9.39 5.11
N VAL A 451 -17.28 -10.21 4.41
CA VAL A 451 -17.13 -10.18 2.96
C VAL A 451 -17.29 -11.59 2.43
N ARG A 452 -18.29 -11.81 1.57
CA ARG A 452 -18.53 -13.09 0.90
C ARG A 452 -17.84 -13.11 -0.45
N ASN A 453 -17.04 -14.14 -0.69
CA ASN A 453 -16.57 -14.47 -2.04
C ASN A 453 -17.52 -15.51 -2.62
N GLU A 454 -18.30 -15.13 -3.63
CA GLU A 454 -19.36 -15.99 -4.20
C GLU A 454 -18.77 -17.17 -4.97
N ARG A 455 -17.62 -16.97 -5.62
CA ARG A 455 -16.97 -17.97 -6.46
C ARG A 455 -16.27 -19.04 -5.63
N GLU A 456 -15.55 -18.62 -4.60
CA GLU A 456 -14.84 -19.53 -3.68
C GLU A 456 -15.72 -19.99 -2.51
N GLN A 457 -16.98 -19.54 -2.45
CA GLN A 457 -18.03 -19.95 -1.50
C GLN A 457 -17.60 -19.89 -0.03
N PHE A 458 -17.01 -18.77 0.39
CA PHE A 458 -16.68 -18.52 1.80
C PHE A 458 -17.01 -17.10 2.24
N VAL A 459 -17.15 -16.95 3.57
CA VAL A 459 -17.31 -15.65 4.23
C VAL A 459 -16.04 -15.34 5.02
N ALA A 460 -15.37 -14.25 4.67
CA ALA A 460 -14.26 -13.69 5.43
C ALA A 460 -14.76 -12.59 6.38
N VAL A 461 -14.09 -12.47 7.52
CA VAL A 461 -14.13 -11.27 8.35
C VAL A 461 -12.89 -10.47 8.03
N VAL A 462 -13.06 -9.21 7.64
CA VAL A 462 -11.98 -8.26 7.35
C VAL A 462 -12.06 -7.08 8.31
N LYS A 463 -11.00 -6.29 8.42
CA LYS A 463 -11.03 -5.08 9.24
C LYS A 463 -11.99 -4.04 8.64
N SER A 464 -12.66 -3.27 9.49
CA SER A 464 -13.65 -2.27 9.06
C SER A 464 -13.05 -1.14 8.21
N ASP A 465 -11.79 -0.75 8.44
CA ASP A 465 -11.08 0.26 7.64
C ASP A 465 -10.79 -0.23 6.21
N ALA A 466 -10.55 -1.53 6.03
CA ALA A 466 -10.23 -2.14 4.74
C ALA A 466 -11.41 -2.13 3.75
N VAL A 467 -12.65 -2.00 4.21
CA VAL A 467 -13.84 -1.97 3.34
C VAL A 467 -14.29 -0.56 2.96
N VAL A 468 -13.73 0.49 3.57
CA VAL A 468 -14.11 1.88 3.27
C VAL A 468 -13.90 2.21 1.79
N ALA A 469 -12.74 1.80 1.25
CA ALA A 469 -12.40 1.98 -0.17
C ALA A 469 -13.24 1.08 -1.12
N LEU A 470 -13.99 0.12 -0.58
CA LEU A 470 -14.76 -0.86 -1.33
C LEU A 470 -16.24 -0.52 -1.45
N SER A 471 -16.69 0.53 -0.76
CA SER A 471 -18.06 1.03 -0.83
C SER A 471 -18.15 2.45 -1.42
N PRO A 472 -17.41 2.81 -2.49
CA PRO A 472 -17.64 4.09 -3.13
C PRO A 472 -19.05 4.13 -3.72
N ALA A 473 -19.69 5.30 -3.65
CA ALA A 473 -20.93 5.51 -4.38
C ALA A 473 -20.67 5.26 -5.88
N PRO A 474 -21.58 4.60 -6.62
CA PRO A 474 -21.40 4.34 -8.05
C PRO A 474 -21.06 5.59 -8.89
N LEU A 475 -21.59 6.76 -8.50
CA LEU A 475 -21.28 8.03 -9.16
C LEU A 475 -19.86 8.55 -8.92
N ALA A 476 -19.14 8.03 -7.92
CA ALA A 476 -17.75 8.41 -7.66
C ALA A 476 -16.79 7.98 -8.77
N PHE A 477 -17.19 7.02 -9.62
CA PHE A 477 -16.41 6.60 -10.77
C PHE A 477 -16.61 7.50 -12.00
N VAL A 478 -17.54 8.45 -11.94
CA VAL A 478 -17.80 9.38 -13.03
C VAL A 478 -16.78 10.51 -12.99
N ASP A 479 -16.14 10.78 -14.13
CA ASP A 479 -15.22 11.92 -14.27
C ASP A 479 -15.89 13.23 -13.82
N ARG A 480 -15.19 13.97 -12.96
CA ARG A 480 -15.71 15.12 -12.20
C ARG A 480 -15.72 16.43 -12.99
N LYS A 481 -15.13 16.45 -14.18
CA LYS A 481 -15.07 17.64 -15.03
C LYS A 481 -16.45 18.00 -15.58
N LEU A 482 -16.85 19.25 -15.40
CA LEU A 482 -18.11 19.80 -15.90
C LEU A 482 -17.88 20.71 -17.11
N LEU A 483 -16.81 21.50 -17.11
CA LEU A 483 -16.48 22.43 -18.20
C LEU A 483 -14.97 22.66 -18.31
N GLN A 484 -14.47 22.79 -19.54
CA GLN A 484 -13.08 23.18 -19.81
C GLN A 484 -12.98 24.04 -21.08
N PHE A 485 -12.30 25.19 -20.98
CA PHE A 485 -11.97 26.05 -22.13
C PHE A 485 -10.71 26.88 -21.85
N ASP A 486 -10.14 27.52 -22.88
CA ASP A 486 -9.03 28.46 -22.70
C ASP A 486 -9.54 29.82 -22.21
N ARG A 487 -9.22 30.17 -20.97
CA ARG A 487 -9.59 31.45 -20.36
C ARG A 487 -9.13 32.67 -21.14
N GLY A 488 -8.03 32.59 -21.90
CA GLY A 488 -7.50 33.71 -22.69
C GLY A 488 -8.39 34.08 -23.89
N LEU A 489 -9.24 33.14 -24.32
CA LEU A 489 -10.19 33.32 -25.41
C LEU A 489 -11.55 33.84 -24.93
N ALA A 490 -11.79 33.91 -23.62
CA ALA A 490 -13.04 34.45 -23.09
C ALA A 490 -13.10 35.97 -23.29
N ASN A 491 -14.21 36.46 -23.86
CA ASN A 491 -14.39 37.89 -24.13
C ASN A 491 -15.63 38.49 -23.48
N ARG A 492 -16.56 37.68 -22.96
CA ARG A 492 -17.77 38.15 -22.30
C ARG A 492 -18.27 37.14 -21.27
N ILE A 493 -18.70 37.63 -20.11
CA ILE A 493 -19.37 36.84 -19.06
C ILE A 493 -20.69 37.55 -18.75
N GLU A 494 -21.79 36.82 -18.76
CA GLU A 494 -23.12 37.31 -18.41
C GLU A 494 -23.65 36.51 -17.23
N ILE A 495 -24.20 37.20 -16.23
CA ILE A 495 -24.78 36.58 -15.03
C ILE A 495 -26.16 37.17 -14.78
N GLU A 496 -27.16 36.31 -14.69
CA GLU A 496 -28.53 36.64 -14.27
C GLU A 496 -28.77 36.11 -12.86
N MET A 497 -29.14 37.01 -11.94
CA MET A 497 -29.51 36.69 -10.55
C MET A 497 -30.74 37.50 -10.16
N GLU A 498 -31.72 36.86 -9.52
CA GLU A 498 -32.96 37.51 -9.04
C GLU A 498 -33.66 38.38 -10.12
N GLY A 499 -33.55 38.01 -11.40
CA GLY A 499 -34.11 38.74 -12.54
C GLY A 499 -33.30 39.95 -13.02
N THR A 500 -32.12 40.21 -12.44
CA THR A 500 -31.19 41.26 -12.88
C THR A 500 -30.03 40.65 -13.67
N SER A 501 -29.81 41.12 -14.90
CA SER A 501 -28.65 40.73 -15.73
C SER A 501 -27.47 41.68 -15.51
N ARG A 502 -26.27 41.11 -15.44
CA ARG A 502 -24.98 41.81 -15.40
C ARG A 502 -24.07 41.21 -16.45
N ALA A 503 -23.41 42.04 -17.24
CA ALA A 503 -22.49 41.57 -18.26
C ALA A 503 -21.15 42.30 -18.15
N VAL A 504 -20.05 41.55 -18.13
CA VAL A 504 -18.70 42.09 -18.32
C VAL A 504 -18.19 41.65 -19.68
N SER A 505 -17.51 42.53 -20.40
CA SER A 505 -16.90 42.25 -21.69
C SER A 505 -15.49 42.82 -21.76
N LYS A 506 -14.61 42.14 -22.47
CA LYS A 506 -13.25 42.60 -22.73
C LYS A 506 -13.30 43.69 -23.82
N ILE A 507 -12.96 44.94 -23.45
CA ILE A 507 -12.85 46.08 -24.36
C ILE A 507 -11.37 46.46 -24.44
N GLY A 508 -10.72 46.20 -25.58
CA GLY A 508 -9.27 46.22 -25.68
C GLY A 508 -8.65 45.13 -24.80
N GLU A 509 -7.77 45.50 -23.88
CA GLU A 509 -7.17 44.56 -22.91
C GLU A 509 -7.83 44.57 -21.52
N THR A 510 -8.89 45.37 -21.32
CA THR A 510 -9.50 45.56 -19.99
C THR A 510 -10.93 45.01 -19.95
N TRP A 511 -11.28 44.36 -18.85
CA TRP A 511 -12.65 43.95 -18.57
C TRP A 511 -13.49 45.15 -18.12
N MET A 512 -14.60 45.39 -18.81
CA MET A 512 -15.55 46.45 -18.50
C MET A 512 -16.92 45.83 -18.24
N MET A 513 -17.64 46.31 -17.24
CA MET A 513 -19.08 46.08 -17.16
C MET A 513 -19.74 46.78 -18.35
N THR A 514 -20.58 46.07 -19.08
CA THR A 514 -21.35 46.55 -20.22
C THR A 514 -22.85 46.57 -19.95
N GLU A 515 -23.35 45.74 -19.03
CA GLU A 515 -24.74 45.74 -18.58
C GLU A 515 -24.82 45.64 -17.06
N PRO A 516 -25.77 46.34 -16.40
CA PRO A 516 -26.78 47.23 -17.01
C PRO A 516 -26.21 48.61 -17.40
N VAL A 517 -24.98 48.92 -16.99
CA VAL A 517 -24.30 50.19 -17.31
C VAL A 517 -22.87 49.94 -17.74
N THR A 518 -22.34 50.83 -18.57
CA THR A 518 -20.92 50.81 -18.94
C THR A 518 -20.06 51.39 -17.81
N ALA A 519 -19.22 50.57 -17.19
CA ALA A 519 -18.35 50.98 -16.09
C ALA A 519 -17.11 50.06 -15.97
N PRO A 520 -16.04 50.50 -15.28
CA PRO A 520 -14.94 49.60 -14.93
C PRO A 520 -15.43 48.39 -14.12
N SER A 521 -14.90 47.21 -14.44
CA SER A 521 -15.20 45.99 -13.69
C SER A 521 -14.25 45.80 -12.50
N GLU A 522 -14.70 45.01 -11.52
CA GLU A 522 -13.85 44.49 -10.46
C GLU A 522 -12.90 43.43 -11.03
N THR A 523 -11.67 43.84 -11.35
CA THR A 523 -10.71 43.01 -12.08
C THR A 523 -10.41 41.69 -11.36
N LYS A 524 -10.33 41.71 -10.02
CA LYS A 524 -10.08 40.48 -9.25
C LYS A 524 -11.26 39.51 -9.33
N ALA A 525 -12.48 39.99 -9.14
CA ALA A 525 -13.69 39.17 -9.18
C ALA A 525 -13.88 38.52 -10.56
N VAL A 526 -13.68 39.29 -11.64
CA VAL A 526 -13.77 38.75 -13.01
C VAL A 526 -12.68 37.70 -13.28
N THR A 527 -11.45 37.95 -12.82
CA THR A 527 -10.34 37.01 -13.02
C THR A 527 -10.53 35.71 -12.24
N ASP A 528 -10.97 35.79 -10.98
CA ASP A 528 -11.23 34.64 -10.13
C ASP A 528 -12.40 33.80 -10.68
N LEU A 529 -13.51 34.45 -11.04
CA LEU A 529 -14.66 33.78 -11.65
C LEU A 529 -14.26 33.10 -12.97
N LEU A 530 -13.53 33.78 -13.84
CA LEU A 530 -13.09 33.21 -15.11
C LEU A 530 -12.16 32.01 -14.90
N ALA A 531 -11.31 32.03 -13.89
CA ALA A 531 -10.46 30.89 -13.54
C ALA A 531 -11.30 29.69 -13.07
N ASP A 532 -12.31 29.92 -12.22
CA ASP A 532 -13.21 28.87 -11.73
C ASP A 532 -14.06 28.26 -12.87
N LEU A 533 -14.52 29.08 -13.82
CA LEU A 533 -15.32 28.63 -14.97
C LEU A 533 -14.48 27.88 -16.03
N ALA A 534 -13.25 28.32 -16.28
CA ALA A 534 -12.40 27.75 -17.34
C ALA A 534 -11.95 26.32 -17.08
N SER A 535 -11.92 25.90 -15.82
CA SER A 535 -11.62 24.54 -15.38
C SER A 535 -12.58 24.12 -14.27
N LEU A 536 -13.87 24.05 -14.60
CA LEU A 536 -14.92 23.75 -13.64
C LEU A 536 -14.98 22.25 -13.35
N ASP A 537 -14.49 21.88 -12.17
CA ASP A 537 -14.54 20.52 -11.65
C ASP A 537 -15.51 20.43 -10.46
N ALA A 538 -16.35 19.39 -10.46
CA ALA A 538 -17.17 19.05 -9.31
C ALA A 538 -16.32 18.49 -8.17
N ARG A 539 -16.76 18.64 -6.92
CA ARG A 539 -16.30 17.85 -5.77
C ARG A 539 -16.79 16.41 -5.86
N THR A 540 -18.07 16.24 -6.20
CA THR A 540 -18.70 14.95 -6.46
C THR A 540 -19.79 15.11 -7.52
N ILE A 541 -20.05 14.05 -8.28
CA ILE A 541 -21.18 14.00 -9.21
C ILE A 541 -22.43 13.63 -8.41
N ALA A 542 -23.40 14.54 -8.38
CA ALA A 542 -24.61 14.43 -7.57
C ALA A 542 -25.75 13.74 -8.32
N GLY A 543 -25.79 13.86 -9.65
CA GLY A 543 -26.87 13.27 -10.46
C GLY A 543 -26.82 13.65 -11.93
N SER A 544 -27.96 13.45 -12.58
CA SER A 544 -28.20 13.68 -14.01
C SER A 544 -29.16 14.86 -14.23
N PRO A 545 -29.38 15.34 -15.47
CA PRO A 545 -30.35 16.41 -15.75
C PRO A 545 -31.79 16.08 -15.33
N ALA A 546 -32.14 14.80 -15.17
CA ALA A 546 -33.45 14.41 -14.65
C ALA A 546 -33.63 14.79 -13.17
N ASP A 547 -32.54 15.05 -12.45
CA ASP A 547 -32.51 15.30 -11.01
C ASP A 547 -32.44 16.80 -10.67
N LEU A 548 -32.55 17.73 -11.64
CA LEU A 548 -32.35 19.17 -11.41
C LEU A 548 -33.19 19.71 -10.25
N ALA A 549 -34.46 19.30 -10.15
CA ALA A 549 -35.36 19.74 -9.07
C ALA A 549 -34.92 19.29 -7.68
N ARG A 550 -34.29 18.10 -7.56
CA ARG A 550 -33.76 17.58 -6.30
C ARG A 550 -32.62 18.43 -5.75
N PHE A 551 -31.93 19.19 -6.61
CA PHE A 551 -30.80 20.03 -6.24
C PHE A 551 -31.10 21.53 -6.36
N GLY A 552 -32.37 21.91 -6.51
CA GLY A 552 -32.81 23.31 -6.63
C GLY A 552 -32.40 23.99 -7.95
N LEU A 553 -31.97 23.23 -8.95
CA LEU A 553 -31.53 23.76 -10.25
C LEU A 553 -32.69 23.93 -11.25
N ASP A 554 -33.89 23.44 -10.94
CA ASP A 554 -35.11 23.77 -11.68
C ASP A 554 -35.55 25.24 -11.46
N ARG A 555 -35.12 25.84 -10.35
CA ARG A 555 -35.27 27.27 -10.03
C ARG A 555 -33.91 27.86 -9.66
N PRO A 556 -33.02 27.99 -10.65
CA PRO A 556 -31.63 28.33 -10.37
C PRO A 556 -31.52 29.74 -9.80
N PHE A 557 -30.66 29.90 -8.79
CA PHE A 557 -30.36 31.21 -8.21
C PHE A 557 -29.47 32.04 -9.15
N VAL A 558 -28.57 31.37 -9.88
CA VAL A 558 -27.67 31.97 -10.85
C VAL A 558 -27.85 31.29 -12.20
N LYS A 559 -27.98 32.09 -13.27
CA LYS A 559 -27.69 31.64 -14.63
C LYS A 559 -26.45 32.40 -15.10
N CYS A 560 -25.46 31.68 -15.62
CA CYS A 560 -24.22 32.28 -16.09
C CYS A 560 -23.94 31.81 -17.51
N SER A 561 -23.42 32.71 -18.35
CA SER A 561 -22.85 32.32 -19.63
C SER A 561 -21.50 32.98 -19.87
N VAL A 562 -20.60 32.22 -20.47
CA VAL A 562 -19.27 32.69 -20.87
C VAL A 562 -19.11 32.51 -22.37
N THR A 563 -18.73 33.58 -23.03
CA THR A 563 -18.52 33.65 -24.48
C THR A 563 -17.02 33.54 -24.77
N ILE A 564 -16.68 32.55 -25.59
CA ILE A 564 -15.32 32.23 -26.02
C ILE A 564 -15.19 32.60 -27.48
N GLN A 565 -14.24 33.48 -27.78
CA GLN A 565 -13.89 33.85 -29.14
C GLN A 565 -12.77 32.94 -29.65
N PRO A 566 -13.01 32.10 -30.68
CA PRO A 566 -11.95 31.30 -31.26
C PRO A 566 -10.81 32.19 -31.79
N PRO A 567 -9.54 31.77 -31.68
CA PRO A 567 -8.43 32.53 -32.25
C PRO A 567 -8.58 32.60 -33.78
N PRO A 568 -8.17 33.71 -34.42
CA PRO A 568 -8.18 33.80 -35.89
C PRO A 568 -7.31 32.68 -36.47
N LYS A 569 -7.83 31.98 -37.50
CA LYS A 569 -7.10 30.89 -38.16
C LYS A 569 -5.72 31.39 -38.61
N PRO A 570 -4.64 30.61 -38.38
CA PRO A 570 -3.32 30.99 -38.87
C PRO A 570 -3.37 31.12 -40.39
N LYS A 571 -2.98 32.29 -40.90
CA LYS A 571 -2.85 32.56 -42.33
C LYS A 571 -1.89 31.53 -42.93
N PRO A 572 -2.19 30.90 -44.08
CA PRO A 572 -1.28 29.93 -44.70
C PRO A 572 0.10 30.56 -44.86
N ALA A 573 1.14 29.91 -44.32
CA ALA A 573 2.50 30.39 -44.42
C ALA A 573 2.86 30.56 -45.90
N ALA A 574 3.24 31.78 -46.30
CA ALA A 574 3.76 32.03 -47.63
C ALA A 574 5.03 31.19 -47.82
N THR A 575 4.98 30.23 -48.73
CA THR A 575 6.09 29.35 -49.09
C THR A 575 7.24 30.21 -49.62
N GLN A 576 8.29 30.41 -48.81
CA GLN A 576 9.59 30.85 -49.33
C GLN A 576 10.18 29.70 -50.17
N PRO A 577 10.76 29.97 -51.36
CA PRO A 577 11.43 28.94 -52.13
C PRO A 577 12.64 28.40 -51.36
N ALA A 578 12.62 27.10 -51.08
CA ALA A 578 13.74 26.37 -50.51
C ALA A 578 14.94 26.42 -51.47
N ALA A 579 16.11 26.74 -50.91
CA ALA A 579 17.39 26.58 -51.59
C ALA A 579 17.65 25.10 -51.91
N THR A 580 18.18 24.87 -53.09
CA THR A 580 18.42 23.60 -53.75
C THR A 580 19.34 22.67 -52.95
N GLN A 581 18.91 21.43 -52.71
CA GLN A 581 19.80 20.27 -52.48
C GLN A 581 19.36 19.11 -53.38
N PRO A 582 20.28 18.31 -53.94
CA PRO A 582 19.96 17.34 -54.99
C PRO A 582 19.75 15.90 -54.48
N ALA A 583 18.74 15.29 -55.09
CA ALA A 583 18.57 13.91 -55.57
C ALA A 583 19.24 12.71 -54.87
N GLY A 584 18.36 11.75 -54.53
CA GLY A 584 18.54 10.29 -54.48
C GLY A 584 17.29 9.70 -53.83
N SER A 585 16.61 8.62 -54.23
CA SER A 585 16.57 7.74 -55.41
C SER A 585 15.77 6.50 -54.95
N GLY A 586 14.76 6.03 -55.70
CA GLY A 586 14.10 4.73 -55.53
C GLY A 586 12.94 4.73 -54.52
N GLY A 587 11.73 4.25 -54.79
CA GLY A 587 11.18 3.33 -55.81
C GLY A 587 10.09 2.54 -55.07
N GLU A 588 8.79 2.76 -55.34
CA GLU A 588 7.92 2.04 -56.28
C GLU A 588 6.97 1.04 -55.59
N ASN A 589 5.80 0.87 -56.21
CA ASN A 589 4.62 0.02 -55.90
C ASN A 589 3.61 0.63 -54.91
N GLY A 590 2.39 1.07 -55.28
CA GLY A 590 1.57 0.85 -56.47
C GLY A 590 0.38 -0.06 -56.13
N GLU A 591 -0.84 0.48 -56.07
CA GLU A 591 -2.05 -0.12 -56.69
C GLU A 591 -3.23 0.89 -56.70
N SER A 592 -3.89 0.96 -57.86
CA SER A 592 -5.10 1.75 -58.22
C SER A 592 -6.33 0.78 -58.16
N PRO A 593 -7.58 1.06 -58.61
CA PRO A 593 -8.11 2.23 -59.33
C PRO A 593 -9.59 2.64 -59.05
N ALA A 594 -9.99 3.67 -59.82
CA ALA A 594 -11.31 3.95 -60.41
C ALA A 594 -12.41 4.57 -59.50
N THR A 595 -13.13 5.60 -59.92
CA THR A 595 -13.82 5.70 -61.21
C THR A 595 -14.15 7.15 -61.57
N GLN A 596 -13.88 7.51 -62.83
CA GLN A 596 -14.35 8.71 -63.56
C GLN A 596 -15.58 8.33 -64.39
N PRO A 597 -16.49 9.24 -64.76
CA PRO A 597 -16.41 9.93 -66.07
C PRO A 597 -16.72 11.44 -65.95
N ALA A 598 -15.97 12.36 -66.60
CA ALA A 598 -16.10 12.85 -67.99
C ALA A 598 -17.40 13.65 -68.24
N ALA A 599 -17.46 14.78 -68.95
CA ALA A 599 -16.51 15.72 -69.54
C ALA A 599 -17.36 16.95 -69.99
N GLY A 600 -16.74 18.12 -70.17
CA GLY A 600 -17.41 19.28 -70.74
C GLY A 600 -16.49 20.50 -70.81
N ASP A 601 -15.67 20.57 -71.85
CA ASP A 601 -14.84 21.72 -72.22
C ASP A 601 -15.66 22.96 -72.56
N VAL A 602 -15.20 24.15 -72.13
CA VAL A 602 -15.06 25.32 -73.01
C VAL A 602 -14.05 26.32 -72.44
N ALA A 603 -13.27 26.87 -73.36
CA ALA A 603 -12.07 27.67 -73.15
C ALA A 603 -12.33 29.15 -72.80
N ALA A 604 -11.43 29.66 -71.95
CA ALA A 604 -10.76 30.96 -71.93
C ALA A 604 -11.50 32.22 -72.44
N THR A 605 -11.59 33.23 -71.56
CA THR A 605 -10.96 34.54 -71.78
C THR A 605 -10.51 35.12 -70.44
N ALA A 606 -9.27 35.58 -70.41
CA ALA A 606 -8.69 36.29 -69.30
C ALA A 606 -9.16 37.75 -69.34
N ASP A 607 -9.59 38.28 -68.21
CA ASP A 607 -9.49 39.71 -67.96
C ASP A 607 -9.10 39.97 -66.51
N GLY A 608 -8.14 40.87 -66.33
CA GLY A 608 -7.45 41.09 -65.08
C GLY A 608 -8.31 41.84 -64.07
N SER A 609 -8.35 41.33 -62.85
CA SER A 609 -8.46 42.12 -61.62
C SER A 609 -8.08 41.20 -60.46
N ALA A 610 -6.98 41.52 -59.78
CA ALA A 610 -6.65 40.90 -58.51
C ALA A 610 -7.81 41.15 -57.52
N PRO A 611 -8.43 40.11 -56.92
CA PRO A 611 -9.34 40.35 -55.83
C PRO A 611 -8.53 40.80 -54.63
N THR A 612 -8.91 41.95 -54.07
CA THR A 612 -8.50 42.33 -52.72
C THR A 612 -8.87 41.16 -51.81
N ALA A 613 -7.89 40.61 -51.09
CA ALA A 613 -8.14 39.52 -50.15
C ALA A 613 -9.16 40.01 -49.11
N ALA A 614 -10.39 39.53 -49.23
CA ALA A 614 -11.41 39.71 -48.21
C ALA A 614 -10.90 39.05 -46.94
N GLU A 615 -10.81 39.83 -45.87
CA GLU A 615 -10.55 39.34 -44.53
C GLU A 615 -11.62 38.29 -44.18
N GLU A 616 -11.18 37.04 -44.00
CA GLU A 616 -12.06 35.91 -43.70
C GLU A 616 -12.76 36.20 -42.36
N ALA A 617 -14.09 36.19 -42.34
CA ALA A 617 -14.87 36.55 -41.17
C ALA A 617 -14.50 35.65 -39.97
N PRO A 618 -14.36 36.21 -38.74
CA PRO A 618 -14.00 35.42 -37.56
C PRO A 618 -15.05 34.32 -37.31
N GLU A 619 -14.60 33.16 -36.85
CA GLU A 619 -15.50 32.06 -36.48
C GLU A 619 -16.50 32.53 -35.41
N PRO A 620 -17.76 32.04 -35.45
CA PRO A 620 -18.76 32.42 -34.49
C PRO A 620 -18.30 32.04 -33.05
N PRO A 621 -18.59 32.88 -32.06
CA PRO A 621 -18.18 32.60 -30.68
C PRO A 621 -18.90 31.38 -30.12
N VAL A 622 -18.21 30.63 -29.27
CA VAL A 622 -18.77 29.50 -28.52
C VAL A 622 -19.30 30.02 -27.19
N ILE A 623 -20.54 29.71 -26.84
CA ILE A 623 -21.15 30.16 -25.57
C ILE A 623 -21.39 28.93 -24.68
N HIS A 624 -20.73 28.92 -23.53
CA HIS A 624 -21.02 27.93 -22.48
C HIS A 624 -22.02 28.53 -21.50
N ARG A 625 -23.11 27.80 -21.23
CA ARG A 625 -24.17 28.21 -20.31
C ARG A 625 -24.20 27.27 -19.12
N LEU A 626 -24.39 27.82 -17.92
CA LEU A 626 -24.56 27.04 -16.71
C LEU A 626 -25.60 27.66 -15.79
N ILE A 627 -26.14 26.82 -14.94
CA ILE A 627 -27.07 27.19 -13.87
C ILE A 627 -26.50 26.71 -12.53
N ALA A 628 -26.69 27.52 -11.49
CA ALA A 628 -26.22 27.21 -10.15
C ALA A 628 -27.28 27.51 -9.08
N ALA A 629 -27.30 26.68 -8.04
CA ALA A 629 -28.21 26.83 -6.90
C ALA A 629 -27.54 26.32 -5.63
N ARG A 630 -28.03 26.81 -4.48
CA ARG A 630 -27.74 26.19 -3.18
C ARG A 630 -28.93 25.35 -2.74
N HIS A 631 -28.65 24.13 -2.28
CA HIS A 631 -29.64 23.22 -1.72
C HIS A 631 -29.04 22.50 -0.52
N GLU A 632 -29.77 22.49 0.61
CA GLU A 632 -29.31 21.91 1.89
C GLU A 632 -27.90 22.37 2.34
N GLY A 633 -27.56 23.63 2.02
CA GLY A 633 -26.26 24.23 2.38
C GLY A 633 -25.11 23.90 1.43
N MET A 634 -25.32 23.06 0.40
CA MET A 634 -24.33 22.75 -0.63
C MET A 634 -24.60 23.52 -1.93
N ALA A 635 -23.54 23.79 -2.70
CA ALA A 635 -23.62 24.44 -4.00
C ALA A 635 -23.61 23.40 -5.12
N TYR A 636 -24.57 23.51 -6.04
CA TYR A 636 -24.71 22.64 -7.20
C TYR A 636 -24.63 23.45 -8.50
N VAL A 637 -24.01 22.86 -9.52
CA VAL A 637 -23.89 23.44 -10.86
C VAL A 637 -24.29 22.41 -11.90
N PHE A 638 -24.99 22.87 -12.92
CA PHE A 638 -25.26 22.14 -14.16
C PHE A 638 -24.86 23.00 -15.36
N VAL A 639 -24.07 22.44 -16.27
CA VAL A 639 -23.67 23.08 -17.53
C VAL A 639 -24.65 22.63 -18.60
N GLU A 640 -25.33 23.56 -19.27
CA GLU A 640 -26.31 23.24 -20.31
C GLU A 640 -25.65 22.51 -21.48
N GLY A 641 -26.36 21.51 -22.03
CA GLY A 641 -25.80 20.58 -23.01
C GLY A 641 -24.87 19.52 -22.41
N GLY A 642 -24.53 19.63 -21.12
CA GLY A 642 -23.87 18.58 -20.36
C GLY A 642 -24.84 17.55 -19.80
N SER A 643 -24.30 16.51 -19.17
CA SER A 643 -25.05 15.36 -18.67
C SER A 643 -24.92 15.11 -17.16
N LYS A 644 -24.23 15.98 -16.44
CA LYS A 644 -23.87 15.75 -15.03
C LYS A 644 -24.23 16.98 -14.19
N ILE A 645 -24.81 16.73 -13.03
CA ILE A 645 -24.94 17.73 -11.96
C ILE A 645 -23.75 17.52 -11.01
N GLY A 646 -22.96 18.57 -10.80
CA GLY A 646 -21.85 18.53 -9.85
C GLY A 646 -22.17 19.30 -8.58
N GLU A 647 -21.86 18.71 -7.43
CA GLU A 647 -21.63 19.48 -6.20
C GLU A 647 -20.27 20.17 -6.34
N VAL A 648 -20.20 21.48 -6.13
CA VAL A 648 -18.97 22.27 -6.29
C VAL A 648 -18.52 22.87 -4.97
N ASP A 649 -17.29 23.39 -4.93
CA ASP A 649 -16.84 24.16 -3.78
C ASP A 649 -17.68 25.43 -3.63
N ASP A 650 -17.98 25.82 -2.39
CA ASP A 650 -18.77 27.03 -2.13
C ASP A 650 -18.10 28.29 -2.65
N LYS A 651 -16.77 28.29 -2.82
CA LYS A 651 -16.04 29.36 -3.52
C LYS A 651 -16.62 29.65 -4.90
N ILE A 652 -16.91 28.62 -5.70
CA ILE A 652 -17.42 28.79 -7.06
C ILE A 652 -18.77 29.53 -7.03
N PHE A 653 -19.62 29.19 -6.06
CA PHE A 653 -20.91 29.89 -5.89
C PHE A 653 -20.72 31.34 -5.42
N ARG A 654 -19.76 31.61 -4.53
CA ARG A 654 -19.41 32.98 -4.12
C ARG A 654 -18.89 33.81 -5.29
N ASP A 655 -18.04 33.25 -6.15
CA ASP A 655 -17.49 33.95 -7.30
C ASP A 655 -18.57 34.20 -8.37
N LEU A 656 -19.50 33.26 -8.56
CA LEU A 656 -20.69 33.43 -9.43
C LEU A 656 -21.65 34.52 -8.94
N THR A 657 -21.63 34.85 -7.65
CA THR A 657 -22.50 35.85 -7.03
C THR A 657 -21.77 37.12 -6.63
N ALA A 658 -20.49 37.24 -6.97
CA ALA A 658 -19.65 38.38 -6.65
C ALA A 658 -20.08 39.66 -7.38
N GLU A 659 -19.80 40.81 -6.78
CA GLU A 659 -19.99 42.11 -7.44
C GLU A 659 -18.92 42.30 -8.51
N LEU A 660 -19.34 42.32 -9.77
CA LEU A 660 -18.44 42.48 -10.93
C LEU A 660 -18.19 43.96 -11.26
N HIS A 661 -18.91 44.90 -10.66
CA HIS A 661 -18.64 46.34 -10.78
C HIS A 661 -17.58 46.78 -9.76
N GLU A 662 -16.72 47.76 -10.10
CA GLU A 662 -15.73 48.30 -9.14
C GLU A 662 -16.41 48.72 -7.82
N HIS A 663 -15.90 48.20 -6.68
CA HIS A 663 -16.50 48.40 -5.35
C HIS A 663 -16.36 49.84 -4.84
N ARG A 664 -15.43 50.60 -5.40
CA ARG A 664 -15.21 52.01 -5.04
C ARG A 664 -16.28 52.88 -5.69
N VAL A 665 -17.01 53.62 -4.87
CA VAL A 665 -18.19 54.38 -5.32
C VAL A 665 -17.87 55.76 -5.90
N VAL A 666 -16.71 56.33 -5.57
CA VAL A 666 -16.25 57.62 -6.10
C VAL A 666 -14.72 57.73 -6.11
N LYS A 667 -14.16 58.55 -7.01
CA LYS A 667 -12.72 58.88 -7.07
C LYS A 667 -12.55 60.40 -7.10
N PHE A 668 -11.82 60.96 -6.15
CA PHE A 668 -11.44 62.38 -6.09
C PHE A 668 -10.18 62.57 -5.23
N ASP A 669 -9.50 63.72 -5.36
CA ASP A 669 -8.34 64.07 -4.54
C ASP A 669 -8.78 64.71 -3.22
N THR A 670 -8.26 64.21 -2.10
CA THR A 670 -8.54 64.70 -0.75
C THR A 670 -7.41 65.60 -0.21
N SER A 671 -6.39 65.87 -1.01
CA SER A 671 -5.23 66.68 -0.62
C SER A 671 -5.50 68.19 -0.63
N GLN A 672 -6.34 68.66 -1.54
CA GLN A 672 -6.72 70.08 -1.71
C GLN A 672 -8.23 70.25 -1.54
N LEU A 673 -8.68 70.46 -0.31
CA LEU A 673 -10.09 70.64 0.03
C LEU A 673 -10.39 72.12 0.31
N ALA A 674 -11.45 72.66 -0.30
CA ALA A 674 -11.94 74.01 -0.06
C ALA A 674 -13.04 74.06 1.00
N ALA A 675 -13.96 73.09 0.99
CA ALA A 675 -15.01 73.00 1.99
C ALA A 675 -15.49 71.57 2.24
N ILE A 676 -15.98 71.30 3.44
CA ILE A 676 -16.69 70.08 3.82
C ILE A 676 -17.99 70.48 4.50
N GLU A 677 -19.10 69.97 4.00
CA GLU A 677 -20.43 70.18 4.57
C GLU A 677 -21.03 68.84 5.01
N LEU A 678 -21.49 68.79 6.26
CA LEU A 678 -22.22 67.67 6.85
C LEU A 678 -23.63 68.13 7.18
N ARG A 679 -24.63 67.58 6.50
CA ARG A 679 -26.04 67.89 6.69
C ARG A 679 -26.77 66.70 7.30
N TYR A 680 -27.46 66.99 8.40
CA TYR A 680 -28.32 66.09 9.17
C TYR A 680 -29.76 66.61 9.13
N PRO A 681 -30.77 65.84 9.57
CA PRO A 681 -32.16 66.31 9.59
C PRO A 681 -32.40 67.56 10.45
N ASP A 682 -31.62 67.75 11.51
CA ASP A 682 -31.77 68.79 12.52
C ASP A 682 -30.69 69.89 12.49
N ARG A 683 -29.56 69.65 11.81
CA ARG A 683 -28.40 70.56 11.79
C ARG A 683 -27.56 70.44 10.52
N THR A 684 -26.83 71.51 10.19
CA THR A 684 -25.82 71.52 9.12
C THR A 684 -24.52 72.10 9.66
N LEU A 685 -23.39 71.43 9.36
CA LEU A 685 -22.05 71.88 9.71
C LEU A 685 -21.29 72.16 8.41
N VAL A 686 -20.91 73.41 8.17
CA VAL A 686 -20.14 73.80 6.97
C VAL A 686 -18.77 74.30 7.39
N PHE A 687 -17.74 73.56 7.01
CA PHE A 687 -16.35 73.93 7.23
C PHE A 687 -15.75 74.45 5.94
N GLU A 688 -15.28 75.70 5.95
CA GLU A 688 -14.60 76.32 4.82
C GLU A 688 -13.14 76.59 5.16
N LYS A 689 -12.25 76.31 4.21
CA LYS A 689 -10.82 76.55 4.36
C LYS A 689 -10.52 78.02 4.05
N SER A 690 -9.95 78.72 5.03
CA SER A 690 -9.50 80.11 4.88
C SER A 690 -8.02 80.20 5.26
N GLY A 691 -7.16 80.31 4.23
CA GLY A 691 -5.71 80.20 4.42
C GLY A 691 -5.31 78.80 4.92
N ASN A 692 -4.73 78.73 6.12
CA ASN A 692 -4.33 77.48 6.77
C ASN A 692 -5.36 76.96 7.79
N ASP A 693 -6.40 77.72 8.10
CA ASP A 693 -7.40 77.37 9.11
C ASP A 693 -8.70 76.90 8.47
N TRP A 694 -9.40 76.01 9.17
CA TRP A 694 -10.76 75.59 8.84
C TRP A 694 -11.75 76.32 9.74
N LEU A 695 -12.66 77.07 9.14
CA LEU A 695 -13.66 77.89 9.83
C LEU A 695 -15.03 77.23 9.73
N LEU A 696 -15.79 77.23 10.83
CA LEU A 696 -17.18 76.78 10.82
C LEU A 696 -18.11 77.96 10.49
N GLU A 697 -18.97 77.79 9.50
CA GLU A 697 -19.98 78.78 9.15
C GLU A 697 -20.95 79.01 10.32
N GLY A 698 -21.24 80.28 10.62
CA GLY A 698 -22.11 80.66 11.75
C GLY A 698 -21.43 80.72 13.12
N GLU A 699 -20.20 80.21 13.26
CA GLU A 699 -19.43 80.18 14.52
C GLU A 699 -18.00 80.76 14.32
N PRO A 700 -17.83 82.10 14.24
CA PRO A 700 -16.57 82.74 13.82
C PRO A 700 -15.35 82.41 14.69
N GLY A 701 -15.56 82.00 15.95
CA GLY A 701 -14.52 81.62 16.91
C GLY A 701 -14.08 80.16 16.80
N PHE A 702 -14.84 79.30 16.13
CA PHE A 702 -14.51 77.88 16.03
C PHE A 702 -13.41 77.65 15.00
N ARG A 703 -12.49 76.74 15.32
CA ARG A 703 -11.42 76.29 14.41
C ARG A 703 -11.47 74.78 14.29
N GLY A 704 -11.71 74.31 13.07
CA GLY A 704 -11.73 72.89 12.74
C GLY A 704 -10.33 72.28 12.70
N ASP A 705 -10.21 71.02 13.12
CA ASP A 705 -9.01 70.22 12.97
C ASP A 705 -8.87 69.72 11.52
N ALA A 706 -7.82 70.16 10.83
CA ALA A 706 -7.59 69.81 9.44
C ALA A 706 -7.43 68.29 9.22
N GLY A 707 -6.85 67.56 10.19
CA GLY A 707 -6.68 66.11 10.11
C GLY A 707 -8.00 65.38 10.21
N LYS A 708 -8.87 65.77 11.15
CA LYS A 708 -10.20 65.15 11.33
C LYS A 708 -11.15 65.43 10.16
N LEU A 709 -11.10 66.66 9.62
CA LEU A 709 -11.86 67.02 8.42
C LEU A 709 -11.36 66.23 7.19
N ARG A 710 -10.05 66.08 7.04
CA ARG A 710 -9.47 65.22 5.99
C ARG A 710 -9.90 63.76 6.13
N GLN A 711 -9.96 63.22 7.35
CA GLN A 711 -10.44 61.85 7.59
C GLN A 711 -11.89 61.63 7.11
N ILE A 712 -12.75 62.65 7.17
CA ILE A 712 -14.11 62.56 6.61
C ILE A 712 -14.05 62.45 5.09
N ALA A 713 -13.26 63.31 4.43
CA ALA A 713 -13.09 63.28 2.98
C ALA A 713 -12.45 61.96 2.50
N ASP A 714 -11.41 61.49 3.20
CA ASP A 714 -10.80 60.18 2.97
C ASP A 714 -11.83 59.05 3.17
N GLY A 715 -12.69 59.16 4.19
CA GLY A 715 -13.79 58.22 4.42
C GLY A 715 -14.79 58.13 3.26
N VAL A 716 -15.13 59.26 2.62
CA VAL A 716 -15.98 59.27 1.41
C VAL A 716 -15.25 58.67 0.21
N ARG A 717 -13.96 58.99 0.03
CA ARG A 717 -13.12 58.47 -1.06
C ARG A 717 -12.92 56.95 -0.97
N ASP A 718 -12.69 56.45 0.23
CA ASP A 718 -12.34 55.07 0.51
C ASP A 718 -13.57 54.18 0.74
N LEU A 719 -14.77 54.75 0.59
CA LEU A 719 -16.03 54.04 0.75
C LEU A 719 -16.15 52.92 -0.29
N GLN A 720 -16.32 51.70 0.21
CA GLN A 720 -16.57 50.51 -0.60
C GLN A 720 -18.02 50.09 -0.46
N THR A 721 -18.69 49.90 -1.59
CA THR A 721 -20.03 49.28 -1.59
C THR A 721 -19.92 47.78 -1.41
N THR A 722 -20.90 47.17 -0.73
CA THR A 722 -21.04 45.70 -0.73
C THR A 722 -21.83 45.19 -1.93
N ARG A 723 -22.76 46.01 -2.46
CA ARG A 723 -23.62 45.68 -3.60
C ARG A 723 -24.29 46.94 -4.14
N PHE A 724 -24.42 47.07 -5.46
CA PHE A 724 -25.33 48.05 -6.06
C PHE A 724 -26.77 47.51 -6.05
N VAL A 725 -27.68 48.29 -5.47
CA VAL A 725 -29.13 47.99 -5.42
C VAL A 725 -29.81 48.46 -6.71
N SER A 726 -29.38 49.61 -7.23
CA SER A 726 -29.82 50.13 -8.51
C SER A 726 -28.69 50.87 -9.20
N TYR A 727 -28.51 50.64 -10.49
CA TYR A 727 -27.51 51.34 -11.31
C TYR A 727 -28.06 52.63 -11.95
N GLN A 728 -29.38 52.81 -11.94
CA GLN A 728 -30.08 53.95 -12.52
C GLN A 728 -31.41 54.18 -11.79
N ALA A 729 -31.33 54.55 -10.51
CA ALA A 729 -32.49 54.87 -9.70
C ALA A 729 -33.14 56.16 -10.21
N THR A 730 -34.40 56.07 -10.61
CA THR A 730 -35.22 57.21 -11.03
C THR A 730 -36.01 57.84 -9.88
N ASP A 731 -36.16 57.11 -8.77
CA ASP A 731 -36.86 57.56 -7.55
C ASP A 731 -35.97 57.38 -6.31
N PRO A 732 -35.24 58.43 -5.89
CA PRO A 732 -34.45 58.40 -4.66
C PRO A 732 -35.28 58.24 -3.37
N ALA A 733 -36.57 58.61 -3.38
CA ALA A 733 -37.43 58.53 -2.20
C ALA A 733 -37.77 57.08 -1.81
N ALA A 734 -37.81 56.18 -2.81
CA ALA A 734 -37.96 54.74 -2.59
C ALA A 734 -36.86 54.15 -1.68
N TYR A 735 -35.70 54.82 -1.60
CA TYR A 735 -34.56 54.41 -0.79
C TYR A 735 -34.29 55.35 0.40
N LYS A 736 -35.19 56.30 0.68
CA LYS A 736 -35.03 57.36 1.70
C LYS A 736 -33.78 58.22 1.49
N LEU A 737 -33.42 58.50 0.24
CA LEU A 737 -32.26 59.32 -0.14
C LEU A 737 -32.64 60.76 -0.53
N ASP A 738 -33.93 61.06 -0.60
CA ASP A 738 -34.51 62.41 -0.72
C ASP A 738 -34.44 63.18 0.60
N ALA A 739 -34.65 62.48 1.72
CA ALA A 739 -34.43 62.94 3.09
C ALA A 739 -33.36 62.08 3.79
N PRO A 740 -32.07 62.22 3.42
CA PRO A 740 -31.02 61.38 3.95
C PRO A 740 -30.79 61.62 5.45
N ALA A 741 -30.39 60.57 6.17
CA ALA A 741 -29.96 60.70 7.56
C ALA A 741 -28.65 61.49 7.68
N ILE A 742 -27.77 61.35 6.67
CA ILE A 742 -26.51 62.09 6.58
C ILE A 742 -26.27 62.41 5.11
N ALA A 743 -25.98 63.68 4.81
CA ALA A 743 -25.41 64.09 3.53
C ALA A 743 -24.03 64.73 3.76
N VAL A 744 -23.02 64.22 3.08
CA VAL A 744 -21.62 64.68 3.14
C VAL A 744 -21.25 65.27 1.80
N THR A 745 -21.02 66.58 1.76
CA THR A 745 -20.59 67.31 0.57
C THR A 745 -19.12 67.68 0.71
N ILE A 746 -18.28 67.20 -0.20
CA ILE A 746 -16.85 67.52 -0.29
C ILE A 746 -16.64 68.45 -1.48
N ARG A 747 -16.10 69.65 -1.23
CA ARG A 747 -15.71 70.60 -2.28
C ARG A 747 -14.18 70.69 -2.34
N PRO A 748 -13.54 70.22 -3.43
CA PRO A 748 -12.11 70.42 -3.64
C PRO A 748 -11.82 71.89 -4.03
N GLU A 749 -10.55 72.31 -3.91
CA GLU A 749 -10.12 73.64 -4.40
C GLU A 749 -10.21 73.74 -5.92
N GLU A 750 -9.96 72.64 -6.63
CA GLU A 750 -10.13 72.52 -8.08
C GLU A 750 -10.93 71.25 -8.43
N GLY A 751 -11.86 71.37 -9.37
CA GLY A 751 -12.69 70.26 -9.86
C GLY A 751 -14.12 70.25 -9.33
N LEU A 752 -14.88 69.21 -9.69
CA LEU A 752 -16.27 69.04 -9.27
C LEU A 752 -16.33 68.43 -7.86
N GLY A 753 -17.16 69.01 -7.00
CA GLY A 753 -17.46 68.47 -5.68
C GLY A 753 -18.30 67.19 -5.74
N VAL A 754 -18.29 66.45 -4.63
CA VAL A 754 -19.02 65.18 -4.47
C VAL A 754 -19.99 65.32 -3.30
N GLU A 755 -21.24 64.91 -3.47
CA GLU A 755 -22.20 64.76 -2.37
C GLU A 755 -22.57 63.29 -2.20
N LEU A 756 -22.23 62.71 -1.05
CA LEU A 756 -22.67 61.39 -0.60
C LEU A 756 -23.94 61.56 0.25
N ARG A 757 -25.01 60.83 -0.08
CA ARG A 757 -26.21 60.74 0.75
C ARG A 757 -26.35 59.33 1.30
N ILE A 758 -26.67 59.22 2.59
CA ILE A 758 -26.88 57.94 3.28
C ILE A 758 -28.27 57.98 3.92
N SER A 759 -29.06 56.93 3.70
CA SER A 759 -30.42 56.79 4.22
C SER A 759 -30.43 56.47 5.72
N SER A 760 -31.57 56.70 6.38
CA SER A 760 -31.79 56.32 7.79
C SER A 760 -31.95 54.81 8.00
N GLU A 761 -32.39 54.09 6.97
CA GLU A 761 -32.72 52.66 7.00
C GLU A 761 -32.16 51.95 5.75
N GLY A 762 -31.99 50.63 5.81
CA GLY A 762 -31.55 49.81 4.69
C GLY A 762 -32.55 48.70 4.35
N PRO A 763 -32.11 47.65 3.63
CA PRO A 763 -32.95 46.51 3.31
C PRO A 763 -33.55 45.86 4.56
N ALA A 764 -34.81 45.41 4.48
CA ALA A 764 -35.47 44.71 5.58
C ALA A 764 -34.75 43.38 5.91
N ASN A 765 -34.70 43.03 7.20
CA ASN A 765 -34.07 41.80 7.73
C ASN A 765 -32.57 41.65 7.40
N ASP A 766 -31.86 42.76 7.22
CA ASP A 766 -30.42 42.74 6.99
C ASP A 766 -29.63 42.66 8.31
N GLU A 767 -29.07 41.49 8.62
CA GLU A 767 -28.28 41.23 9.83
C GLU A 767 -27.07 42.15 9.97
N GLU A 768 -26.53 42.63 8.84
CA GLU A 768 -25.37 43.53 8.79
C GLU A 768 -25.73 45.01 8.95
N GLN A 769 -27.02 45.32 9.14
CA GLN A 769 -27.57 46.67 9.31
C GLN A 769 -27.10 47.68 8.24
N ARG A 770 -26.98 47.26 6.98
CA ARG A 770 -26.50 48.13 5.90
C ARG A 770 -27.49 49.27 5.65
N ARG A 771 -27.02 50.33 5.00
CA ARG A 771 -27.82 51.52 4.63
C ARG A 771 -27.76 51.72 3.12
N TYR A 772 -28.82 52.27 2.55
CA TYR A 772 -28.78 52.75 1.17
C TYR A 772 -27.95 54.03 1.12
N ALA A 773 -27.15 54.17 0.07
CA ALA A 773 -26.36 55.36 -0.18
C ALA A 773 -26.31 55.69 -1.67
N THR A 774 -26.07 56.95 -2.00
CA THR A 774 -25.87 57.42 -3.37
C THR A 774 -24.85 58.55 -3.44
N ILE A 775 -24.11 58.61 -4.53
CA ILE A 775 -23.36 59.80 -4.92
C ILE A 775 -24.25 60.63 -5.84
N VAL A 776 -24.59 61.85 -5.44
CA VAL A 776 -25.48 62.74 -6.19
C VAL A 776 -24.93 62.95 -7.61
N GLY A 777 -25.82 62.86 -8.60
CA GLY A 777 -25.47 62.94 -10.02
C GLY A 777 -25.13 61.61 -10.69
N THR A 778 -24.90 60.54 -9.92
CA THR A 778 -24.64 59.20 -10.50
C THR A 778 -25.90 58.39 -10.77
N ASN A 779 -27.01 58.72 -10.09
CA ASN A 779 -28.25 57.92 -10.03
C ASN A 779 -28.02 56.46 -9.58
N LYS A 780 -26.87 56.13 -9.01
CA LYS A 780 -26.56 54.79 -8.49
C LYS A 780 -26.94 54.72 -7.02
N VAL A 781 -27.65 53.67 -6.62
CA VAL A 781 -27.96 53.36 -5.23
C VAL A 781 -27.22 52.10 -4.83
N PHE A 782 -26.47 52.18 -3.75
CA PHE A 782 -25.60 51.11 -3.27
C PHE A 782 -25.73 50.92 -1.75
N LEU A 783 -25.26 49.77 -1.26
CA LEU A 783 -25.26 49.45 0.16
C LEU A 783 -23.91 49.75 0.80
N VAL A 784 -23.96 50.38 1.97
CA VAL A 784 -22.80 50.60 2.85
C VAL A 784 -23.04 49.97 4.20
N TYR A 785 -22.00 49.46 4.86
CA TYR A 785 -22.12 48.93 6.20
C TYR A 785 -22.55 50.00 7.20
N GLY A 786 -23.33 49.63 8.21
CA GLY A 786 -23.73 50.55 9.28
C GLY A 786 -22.52 51.18 10.00
N SER A 787 -21.42 50.42 10.14
CA SER A 787 -20.15 50.91 10.69
C SER A 787 -19.49 51.99 9.83
N ASP A 788 -19.61 51.92 8.50
CA ASP A 788 -19.10 52.94 7.59
C ASP A 788 -19.98 54.18 7.59
N ALA A 789 -21.30 54.01 7.59
CA ALA A 789 -22.25 55.12 7.74
C ALA A 789 -22.03 55.91 9.04
N ALA A 790 -21.78 55.21 10.16
CA ALA A 790 -21.52 55.83 11.46
C ALA A 790 -20.26 56.72 11.49
N LYS A 791 -19.30 56.52 10.58
CA LYS A 791 -18.10 57.39 10.49
C LYS A 791 -18.46 58.84 10.17
N PHE A 792 -19.60 59.07 9.53
CA PHE A 792 -20.08 60.39 9.10
C PHE A 792 -21.07 61.04 10.09
N ASP A 793 -21.47 60.33 11.15
CA ASP A 793 -22.26 60.92 12.23
C ASP A 793 -21.32 61.67 13.19
N LYS A 794 -21.24 62.99 13.04
CA LYS A 794 -20.31 63.86 13.76
C LYS A 794 -21.04 64.97 14.50
N GLN A 795 -20.45 65.37 15.61
CA GLN A 795 -20.79 66.59 16.35
C GLN A 795 -19.70 67.65 16.13
N ILE A 796 -20.05 68.92 16.35
CA ILE A 796 -19.11 70.05 16.23
C ILE A 796 -17.83 69.80 17.04
N LYS A 797 -17.97 69.36 18.30
CA LYS A 797 -16.86 69.04 19.21
C LYS A 797 -15.89 67.98 18.66
N ASP A 798 -16.38 67.06 17.83
CA ASP A 798 -15.54 66.01 17.26
C ASP A 798 -14.51 66.64 16.32
N MET A 799 -14.88 67.73 15.64
CA MET A 799 -14.07 68.43 14.65
C MET A 799 -13.23 69.58 15.22
N GLU A 800 -13.28 69.82 16.54
CA GLU A 800 -12.54 70.91 17.17
C GLU A 800 -11.04 70.65 17.13
N ARG A 801 -10.28 71.71 16.82
CA ARG A 801 -8.81 71.72 16.85
C ARG A 801 -8.33 71.59 18.30
N SER A 802 -7.50 70.59 18.54
CA SER A 802 -7.04 70.19 19.89
C SER A 802 -6.20 71.23 20.64
N ASP A 803 -5.78 72.32 19.98
CA ASP A 803 -4.88 73.35 20.50
C ASP A 803 -5.54 74.74 20.64
N ALA A 804 -6.77 74.83 21.17
CA ALA A 804 -7.32 76.11 21.60
C ALA A 804 -6.69 76.52 22.95
N PRO A 805 -6.09 77.73 23.10
CA PRO A 805 -5.65 78.21 24.41
C PRO A 805 -6.87 78.44 25.32
N PRO A 806 -6.75 78.22 26.64
CA PRO A 806 -7.91 78.23 27.54
C PRO A 806 -8.59 79.61 27.58
N PRO A 807 -9.92 79.67 27.69
CA PRO A 807 -10.65 80.93 27.77
C PRO A 807 -10.26 81.71 29.04
N GLN A 808 -9.96 83.00 28.89
CA GLN A 808 -9.72 83.89 30.02
C GLN A 808 -10.99 84.00 30.89
N PRO A 809 -10.88 83.96 32.22
CA PRO A 809 -12.05 84.04 33.10
C PRO A 809 -12.64 85.45 33.09
N ALA A 810 -13.96 85.51 32.93
CA ALA A 810 -14.77 86.70 33.10
C ALA A 810 -14.62 87.25 34.53
N GLY A 811 -14.21 88.51 34.66
CA GLY A 811 -14.20 89.22 35.94
C GLY A 811 -15.60 89.28 36.54
N SER A 812 -15.75 88.79 37.76
CA SER A 812 -16.96 88.98 38.57
C SER A 812 -16.96 90.34 39.29
N PRO A 813 -18.14 90.92 39.57
CA PRO A 813 -18.31 92.27 40.10
C PRO A 813 -18.36 92.30 41.65
N PHE A 814 -18.42 93.53 42.18
CA PHE A 814 -18.55 93.99 43.59
C PHE A 814 -17.22 94.35 44.29
N GLY A 815 -17.09 95.49 44.98
CA GLY A 815 -18.12 96.39 45.50
C GLY A 815 -17.62 97.80 45.83
N ALA A 816 -18.61 98.62 46.20
CA ALA A 816 -18.60 100.06 46.35
C ALA A 816 -17.79 100.62 47.54
N SER A 817 -17.46 101.91 47.44
CA SER A 817 -17.45 102.85 48.57
C SER A 817 -17.94 104.23 48.09
N PHE A 818 -18.92 104.77 48.81
CA PHE A 818 -19.44 106.14 48.72
C PHE A 818 -18.41 107.16 49.25
N ASP A 819 -18.43 108.39 48.72
CA ASP A 819 -18.60 109.62 49.52
C ASP A 819 -18.85 110.84 48.60
N ASP A 820 -19.88 111.62 48.97
CA ASP A 820 -20.42 112.90 48.43
C ASP A 820 -20.84 113.04 46.95
#